data_AF-A0A7G8W9Z9-F1
#
_entry.id   AF-A0A7G8W9Z9-F1
#
_cell.length_a   1.000
_cell.length_b   1.000
_cell.length_c   1.000
_cell.angle_alpha   90.00
_cell.angle_beta   90.00
_cell.angle_gamma   90.00
#
_symmetry.space_group_name_H-M   'P 1'
#
loop_
_entity.id
_entity.type
_entity.pdbx_description
1 polymer ?
#
loop_
_entity_poly.entity_id
_entity_poly.type
_entity_poly.pdbx_seq_one_letter_code
_entity_poly.pdbx_strand_id
1 'polypeptide(L)'
;MIKKYICLVLFLLLSASYSFGQSDLKSSKYGTLILDYLKDNKSNFNFIDKDLENPVINNEYYSENTEVTHVYLNQTYQDIKLYNAISSIAIKDGEIFYYANRFLNHIPSKVNSTTPAFSPSASIIKVAQQFQLENVRNMQELEHNGNQYVFSNSGVSTQNIEVELVFVRQDENLKLAWDFIIYTNDNKHWWSVRVNAITNEVIEFNDLILTCTFDVEHDHSMHADQQGFTKLTPITNSVLADGSNYNVFPLPLESPNHGSRQIVTEPASSNASPFGWHDNNGFPGADFTTARGNNVWAKDDIRGNNSNDSFSPEGTTSLNFDFPLDFNLSPLDYQEAAITNLFYMNNMMHDIWFNHGFDESSGNFQTTNYSNQGNGDDFVFADAQDGSGFNNANFGTPPDGVNPRMQMFLWSPPGGDTSERVVIENGSLMGEYDALGASFGALLSAVPVTSSLISVIDTTADTLNACETIINSAELNGNIAILRRGECEFGAKVLAVENAGAIGVIVVNNTAGESIEMGPGADGDLVTIPSVMVTQVIGEALISALNNGENITASLVGPDLTDFIDGGFDNGIIAHEYGHGISNRLAGGPSAANCLQNNEQMGEGWSDWFALMVTMKASDVSTDGRGIGTFATSQSTTAVGIRPARYNTDFSDNGFTYNASNTLSQPHGIGFVWATTLWDLTWAYIDKYGFDSDLYNGNGGNNKVMNLVINGLKLQPCNSGFVDGRDAILAADRLSTGGVDQCLIWEVFAARGLGVNAEQGDVDSRSDQIEDFTMPLSSTPSLANCSALSVPEFDKANLSVYPNPTETELSITSINTLGNVNISIVDINGRIVYEIQKESFNSVTIDTGRLQSGLYILRIIGVNISYNEKIIKK
;
A
#
# COMPACT_ATOMS: atom_id res chain seq x y z
N MET A 1 -18.81 -49.60 20.65
CA MET A 1 -17.37 -49.50 20.34
C MET A 1 -17.05 -49.15 18.89
N ILE A 2 -17.90 -49.43 17.87
CA ILE A 2 -17.56 -49.12 16.47
C ILE A 2 -17.71 -47.63 16.09
N LYS A 3 -18.65 -46.88 16.71
CA LYS A 3 -18.86 -45.44 16.39
C LYS A 3 -17.73 -44.47 16.78
N LYS A 4 -16.81 -44.84 17.70
CA LYS A 4 -15.68 -43.96 18.09
C LYS A 4 -14.47 -44.04 17.15
N TYR A 5 -14.34 -45.09 16.34
CA TYR A 5 -13.23 -45.22 15.38
C TYR A 5 -13.51 -44.55 14.03
N ILE A 6 -14.77 -44.35 13.65
CA ILE A 6 -15.12 -43.68 12.38
C ILE A 6 -14.90 -42.16 12.47
N CYS A 7 -15.16 -41.53 13.62
CA CYS A 7 -14.85 -40.10 13.81
C CYS A 7 -13.34 -39.83 13.83
N LEU A 8 -12.52 -40.75 14.36
CA LEU A 8 -11.07 -40.57 14.41
C LEU A 8 -10.41 -40.69 13.03
N VAL A 9 -11.01 -41.44 12.10
CA VAL A 9 -10.50 -41.61 10.73
C VAL A 9 -10.99 -40.51 9.78
N LEU A 10 -12.14 -39.86 10.04
CA LEU A 10 -12.53 -38.66 9.30
C LEU A 10 -11.81 -37.38 9.77
N PHE A 11 -11.37 -37.30 11.03
CA PHE A 11 -10.57 -36.16 11.51
C PHE A 11 -9.13 -36.16 10.98
N LEU A 12 -8.65 -37.30 10.47
CA LEU A 12 -7.33 -37.47 9.85
C LEU A 12 -7.32 -37.30 8.32
N LEU A 13 -8.42 -36.81 7.74
CA LEU A 13 -8.58 -36.57 6.30
C LEU A 13 -9.10 -35.16 5.96
N LEU A 14 -9.08 -34.25 6.94
CA LEU A 14 -9.39 -32.82 6.77
C LEU A 14 -8.25 -31.90 7.24
N SER A 15 -7.12 -32.46 7.67
CA SER A 15 -5.82 -31.78 7.60
C SER A 15 -5.35 -31.75 6.15
N ALA A 16 -5.98 -30.91 5.34
CA ALA A 16 -5.32 -30.36 4.17
C ALA A 16 -4.27 -29.40 4.73
N SER A 17 -3.07 -29.92 5.00
CA SER A 17 -1.91 -29.08 5.27
C SER A 17 -1.79 -28.09 4.13
N TYR A 18 -1.75 -26.79 4.45
CA TYR A 18 -1.23 -25.79 3.53
C TYR A 18 0.27 -26.04 3.42
N SER A 19 0.65 -27.08 2.66
CA SER A 19 1.98 -27.16 2.11
C SER A 19 2.14 -25.93 1.23
N PHE A 20 2.99 -24.98 1.66
CA PHE A 20 3.55 -23.98 0.76
C PHE A 20 3.90 -24.65 -0.55
N GLY A 21 3.26 -24.20 -1.64
CA GLY A 21 3.23 -24.86 -2.94
C GLY A 21 4.55 -24.82 -3.71
N GLN A 22 5.69 -24.99 -3.02
CA GLN A 22 7.01 -25.07 -3.60
C GLN A 22 7.11 -26.36 -4.44
N SER A 23 6.77 -26.24 -5.72
CA SER A 23 7.06 -27.28 -6.70
C SER A 23 8.54 -27.23 -7.07
N ASP A 24 9.22 -28.39 -7.05
CA ASP A 24 10.51 -28.56 -7.75
C ASP A 24 10.28 -28.10 -9.19
N LEU A 25 11.13 -27.21 -9.71
CA LEU A 25 11.04 -26.72 -11.09
C LEU A 25 10.90 -27.88 -12.09
N LYS A 26 11.54 -29.03 -11.83
CA LYS A 26 11.45 -30.25 -12.66
C LYS A 26 10.03 -30.85 -12.76
N SER A 27 9.10 -30.45 -11.89
CA SER A 27 7.70 -30.87 -11.87
C SER A 27 6.73 -29.87 -12.52
N SER A 28 7.16 -28.62 -12.76
CA SER A 28 6.39 -27.64 -13.52
C SER A 28 6.31 -28.00 -15.02
N LYS A 29 5.20 -27.61 -15.65
CA LYS A 29 4.98 -27.69 -17.11
C LYS A 29 6.13 -27.07 -17.91
N TYR A 30 6.73 -26.00 -17.41
CA TYR A 30 7.79 -25.26 -18.09
C TYR A 30 9.20 -25.52 -17.53
N GLY A 31 9.34 -26.46 -16.58
CA GLY A 31 10.58 -26.74 -15.88
C GLY A 31 11.79 -27.00 -16.78
N THR A 32 11.62 -27.88 -17.77
CA THR A 32 12.69 -28.21 -18.73
C THR A 32 13.08 -26.99 -19.57
N LEU A 33 12.11 -26.20 -20.05
CA LEU A 33 12.33 -25.01 -20.86
C LEU A 33 13.17 -23.97 -20.09
N ILE A 34 12.82 -23.71 -18.83
CA ILE A 34 13.52 -22.78 -17.95
C ILE A 34 14.94 -23.28 -17.65
N LEU A 35 15.08 -24.56 -17.26
CA LEU A 35 16.39 -25.14 -16.95
C LEU A 35 17.33 -25.15 -18.16
N ASP A 36 16.84 -25.41 -19.36
CA ASP A 36 17.68 -25.42 -20.56
C ASP A 36 18.05 -24.00 -21.00
N TYR A 37 17.12 -23.03 -20.92
CA TYR A 37 17.44 -21.61 -21.15
C TYR A 37 18.53 -21.08 -20.20
N LEU A 38 18.46 -21.40 -18.90
CA LEU A 38 19.46 -20.98 -17.91
C LEU A 38 20.84 -21.61 -18.18
N LYS A 39 20.89 -22.87 -18.66
CA LYS A 39 22.15 -23.54 -19.05
C LYS A 39 22.74 -22.96 -20.33
N ASP A 40 21.91 -22.66 -21.33
CA ASP A 40 22.35 -22.10 -22.60
C ASP A 40 22.86 -20.66 -22.44
N ASN A 41 22.26 -19.88 -21.52
CA ASN A 41 22.68 -18.52 -21.19
C ASN A 41 23.71 -18.43 -20.04
N LYS A 42 24.20 -19.56 -19.54
CA LYS A 42 25.13 -19.66 -18.40
C LYS A 42 26.37 -18.77 -18.54
N SER A 43 26.90 -18.62 -19.76
CA SER A 43 28.05 -17.74 -20.03
C SER A 43 27.71 -16.24 -19.93
N ASN A 44 26.46 -15.86 -20.24
CA ASN A 44 26.03 -14.47 -20.29
C ASN A 44 25.88 -13.90 -18.87
N PHE A 45 25.40 -14.73 -17.94
CA PHE A 45 25.26 -14.38 -16.51
C PHE A 45 26.48 -14.79 -15.65
N ASN A 46 27.52 -15.36 -16.28
CA ASN A 46 28.73 -15.85 -15.61
C ASN A 46 28.45 -16.90 -14.50
N PHE A 47 27.48 -17.80 -14.74
CA PHE A 47 27.10 -18.86 -13.80
C PHE A 47 28.00 -20.10 -13.91
N ILE A 48 28.11 -20.84 -12.80
CA ILE A 48 28.60 -22.23 -12.77
C ILE A 48 27.44 -23.20 -12.52
N ASP A 49 27.63 -24.52 -12.71
CA ASP A 49 26.52 -25.49 -12.60
C ASP A 49 25.87 -25.50 -11.21
N LYS A 50 26.65 -25.15 -10.18
CA LYS A 50 26.19 -25.04 -8.79
C LYS A 50 25.36 -23.79 -8.49
N ASP A 51 25.35 -22.80 -9.38
CA ASP A 51 24.49 -21.62 -9.24
C ASP A 51 23.06 -21.91 -9.73
N LEU A 52 22.87 -23.02 -10.45
CA LEU A 52 21.60 -23.46 -11.05
C LEU A 52 21.10 -24.78 -10.44
N GLU A 53 21.53 -25.09 -9.21
CA GLU A 53 21.24 -26.34 -8.51
C GLU A 53 19.89 -26.28 -7.78
N ASN A 54 18.89 -26.98 -8.34
CA ASN A 54 17.53 -27.17 -7.80
C ASN A 54 16.66 -25.90 -7.54
N PRO A 55 16.71 -24.83 -8.38
CA PRO A 55 15.90 -23.63 -8.13
C PRO A 55 14.40 -23.96 -8.04
N VAL A 56 13.68 -23.21 -7.21
CA VAL A 56 12.28 -23.46 -6.85
C VAL A 56 11.36 -22.38 -7.37
N ILE A 57 10.11 -22.75 -7.68
CA ILE A 57 9.08 -21.78 -8.10
C ILE A 57 8.41 -21.20 -6.86
N ASN A 58 8.39 -19.87 -6.74
CA ASN A 58 7.63 -19.14 -5.73
C ASN A 58 6.15 -18.99 -6.16
N ASN A 59 5.93 -18.63 -7.43
CA ASN A 59 4.61 -18.50 -8.06
C ASN A 59 4.70 -18.86 -9.55
N GLU A 60 3.69 -19.55 -10.08
CA GLU A 60 3.46 -19.77 -11.52
C GLU A 60 1.97 -19.52 -11.80
N TYR A 61 1.64 -18.55 -12.65
CA TYR A 61 0.25 -18.25 -13.04
C TYR A 61 0.16 -17.79 -14.50
N TYR A 62 -1.02 -17.93 -15.11
CA TYR A 62 -1.32 -17.45 -16.45
C TYR A 62 -2.18 -16.19 -16.37
N SER A 63 -1.69 -15.07 -16.91
CA SER A 63 -2.48 -13.84 -17.00
C SER A 63 -3.26 -13.82 -18.32
N GLU A 64 -4.58 -13.75 -18.21
CA GLU A 64 -5.47 -13.74 -19.39
C GLU A 64 -5.33 -12.45 -20.21
N ASN A 65 -5.01 -11.32 -19.57
CA ASN A 65 -4.85 -10.00 -20.21
C ASN A 65 -3.69 -9.98 -21.24
N THR A 66 -2.53 -10.55 -20.89
CA THR A 66 -1.33 -10.55 -21.75
C THR A 66 -1.09 -11.85 -22.53
N GLU A 67 -1.89 -12.88 -22.26
CA GLU A 67 -1.73 -14.26 -22.74
C GLU A 67 -0.36 -14.88 -22.38
N VAL A 68 0.10 -14.64 -21.13
CA VAL A 68 1.44 -15.05 -20.66
C VAL A 68 1.38 -15.89 -19.40
N THR A 69 2.22 -16.93 -19.32
CA THR A 69 2.58 -17.54 -18.03
C THR A 69 3.72 -16.74 -17.40
N HIS A 70 3.46 -16.15 -16.23
CA HIS A 70 4.48 -15.61 -15.34
C HIS A 70 5.01 -16.73 -14.45
N VAL A 71 6.34 -16.82 -14.31
CA VAL A 71 7.01 -17.73 -13.38
C VAL A 71 8.04 -16.94 -12.59
N TYR A 72 7.93 -16.98 -11.26
CA TYR A 72 8.88 -16.35 -10.34
C TYR A 72 9.74 -17.44 -9.73
N LEU A 73 11.02 -17.44 -10.10
CA LEU A 73 11.96 -18.50 -9.78
C LEU A 73 12.96 -18.02 -8.73
N ASN A 74 13.07 -18.72 -7.61
CA ASN A 74 13.99 -18.43 -6.52
C ASN A 74 15.23 -19.34 -6.60
N GLN A 75 16.40 -18.76 -6.35
CA GLN A 75 17.67 -19.48 -6.37
C GLN A 75 17.87 -20.30 -5.10
N THR A 76 18.49 -21.47 -5.24
CA THR A 76 18.82 -22.37 -4.13
C THR A 76 20.28 -22.80 -4.18
N TYR A 77 20.82 -23.17 -3.03
CA TYR A 77 22.10 -23.86 -2.92
C TYR A 77 22.05 -24.89 -1.80
N GLN A 78 22.33 -26.16 -2.12
CA GLN A 78 22.14 -27.29 -1.19
C GLN A 78 20.72 -27.32 -0.58
N ASP A 79 19.71 -27.09 -1.41
CA ASP A 79 18.27 -27.09 -1.07
C ASP A 79 17.89 -26.04 0.02
N ILE A 80 18.72 -25.02 0.22
CA ILE A 80 18.45 -23.81 1.01
C ILE A 80 18.23 -22.64 0.03
N LYS A 81 17.15 -21.87 0.18
CA LYS A 81 16.85 -20.71 -0.67
C LYS A 81 17.83 -19.57 -0.43
N LEU A 82 18.04 -18.73 -1.43
CA LEU A 82 18.67 -17.42 -1.27
C LEU A 82 17.56 -16.36 -1.10
N TYR A 83 17.61 -15.61 -0.01
CA TYR A 83 16.63 -14.56 0.29
C TYR A 83 16.66 -13.49 -0.82
N ASN A 84 15.47 -13.10 -1.30
CA ASN A 84 15.21 -12.19 -2.43
C ASN A 84 15.95 -12.46 -3.75
N ALA A 85 16.59 -13.63 -3.94
CA ALA A 85 17.23 -14.03 -5.21
C ALA A 85 16.20 -14.55 -6.24
N ILE A 86 15.12 -13.79 -6.46
CA ILE A 86 13.97 -14.19 -7.26
C ILE A 86 14.01 -13.51 -8.63
N SER A 87 14.16 -14.32 -9.67
CA SER A 87 14.12 -13.90 -11.08
C SER A 87 12.70 -13.99 -11.64
N SER A 88 12.27 -13.01 -12.43
CA SER A 88 10.98 -13.03 -13.13
C SER A 88 11.15 -13.59 -14.54
N ILE A 89 10.22 -14.47 -14.96
CA ILE A 89 10.23 -15.14 -16.27
C ILE A 89 8.84 -14.99 -16.91
N ALA A 90 8.80 -14.52 -18.15
CA ALA A 90 7.59 -14.47 -18.96
C ALA A 90 7.65 -15.48 -20.10
N ILE A 91 6.65 -16.36 -20.16
CA ILE A 91 6.53 -17.41 -21.18
C ILE A 91 5.31 -17.13 -22.06
N LYS A 92 5.54 -16.99 -23.37
CA LYS A 92 4.51 -16.76 -24.39
C LYS A 92 4.69 -17.75 -25.53
N ASP A 93 3.59 -18.31 -26.04
CA ASP A 93 3.59 -19.32 -27.11
C ASP A 93 4.46 -20.57 -26.88
N GLY A 94 4.84 -20.85 -25.61
CA GLY A 94 5.72 -21.95 -25.23
C GLY A 94 7.22 -21.64 -25.29
N GLU A 95 7.61 -20.38 -25.50
CA GLU A 95 8.98 -19.89 -25.48
C GLU A 95 9.18 -18.84 -24.37
N ILE A 96 10.40 -18.71 -23.85
CA ILE A 96 10.74 -17.65 -22.88
C ILE A 96 10.88 -16.34 -23.64
N PHE A 97 9.92 -15.45 -23.43
CA PHE A 97 9.87 -14.12 -24.04
C PHE A 97 10.79 -13.12 -23.31
N TYR A 98 10.83 -13.21 -21.99
CA TYR A 98 11.62 -12.32 -21.14
C TYR A 98 12.10 -13.04 -19.88
N TYR A 99 13.30 -12.67 -19.42
CA TYR A 99 13.94 -13.18 -18.21
C TYR A 99 14.67 -12.02 -17.54
N ALA A 100 14.20 -11.62 -16.36
CA ALA A 100 14.88 -10.65 -15.50
C ALA A 100 15.65 -11.38 -14.40
N ASN A 101 16.97 -11.23 -14.40
CA ASN A 101 17.86 -12.00 -13.53
C ASN A 101 18.05 -11.34 -12.16
N ARG A 102 17.76 -12.07 -11.08
CA ARG A 102 18.28 -11.77 -9.74
C ARG A 102 19.18 -12.87 -9.16
N PHE A 103 19.48 -13.92 -9.93
CA PHE A 103 20.36 -15.00 -9.48
C PHE A 103 21.81 -14.51 -9.33
N LEU A 104 22.43 -14.90 -8.22
CA LEU A 104 23.83 -14.67 -7.91
C LEU A 104 24.71 -15.74 -8.57
N ASN A 105 25.90 -15.32 -8.99
CA ASN A 105 26.91 -16.21 -9.56
C ASN A 105 27.95 -16.66 -8.52
N HIS A 106 28.65 -17.76 -8.81
CA HIS A 106 29.76 -18.29 -8.03
C HIS A 106 29.44 -18.50 -6.53
N ILE A 107 28.22 -18.98 -6.23
CA ILE A 107 27.71 -19.21 -4.85
C ILE A 107 28.66 -20.05 -3.98
N PRO A 108 29.30 -21.14 -4.45
CA PRO A 108 30.17 -21.98 -3.63
C PRO A 108 31.42 -21.28 -3.07
N SER A 109 31.82 -20.13 -3.64
CA SER A 109 32.89 -19.28 -3.09
C SER A 109 32.39 -18.19 -2.13
N LYS A 110 31.07 -17.98 -2.05
CA LYS A 110 30.42 -16.95 -1.23
C LYS A 110 29.81 -17.51 0.06
N VAL A 111 29.50 -18.82 0.09
CA VAL A 111 28.90 -19.53 1.24
C VAL A 111 29.97 -20.11 2.17
N ASN A 112 29.91 -19.75 3.46
CA ASN A 112 30.85 -20.23 4.48
C ASN A 112 30.37 -21.45 5.30
N SER A 113 29.05 -21.64 5.44
CA SER A 113 28.44 -22.80 6.14
C SER A 113 27.05 -23.07 5.58
N THR A 114 26.63 -24.33 5.55
CA THR A 114 25.27 -24.77 5.22
C THR A 114 24.58 -25.49 6.39
N THR A 115 25.20 -25.46 7.58
CA THR A 115 24.65 -26.06 8.81
C THR A 115 24.52 -24.99 9.88
N PRO A 116 23.32 -24.78 10.47
CA PRO A 116 23.10 -23.79 11.53
C PRO A 116 23.77 -24.23 12.84
N ALA A 117 24.30 -23.28 13.60
CA ALA A 117 24.85 -23.49 14.95
C ALA A 117 23.83 -23.14 16.05
N PHE A 118 22.86 -22.28 15.75
CA PHE A 118 21.76 -21.89 16.63
C PHE A 118 20.41 -22.37 16.08
N SER A 119 19.47 -22.73 16.96
CA SER A 119 18.10 -23.11 16.60
C SER A 119 17.25 -21.89 16.26
N PRO A 120 16.19 -22.03 15.44
CA PRO A 120 15.29 -20.91 15.11
C PRO A 120 14.65 -20.31 16.38
N SER A 121 14.29 -21.15 17.35
CA SER A 121 13.80 -20.71 18.67
C SER A 121 14.78 -19.82 19.44
N ALA A 122 16.09 -20.05 19.33
CA ALA A 122 17.10 -19.19 19.95
C ALA A 122 17.24 -17.85 19.23
N SER A 123 16.90 -17.79 17.95
CA SER A 123 16.86 -16.57 17.14
C SER A 123 15.59 -15.74 17.40
N ILE A 124 14.41 -16.37 17.55
CA ILE A 124 13.19 -15.66 17.98
C ILE A 124 13.39 -15.00 19.36
N ILE A 125 13.93 -15.75 20.34
CA ILE A 125 14.23 -15.20 21.68
C ILE A 125 15.22 -14.02 21.60
N LYS A 126 16.22 -14.13 20.71
CA LYS A 126 17.22 -13.07 20.49
C LYS A 126 16.59 -11.80 19.89
N VAL A 127 15.67 -11.94 18.93
CA VAL A 127 14.93 -10.80 18.35
C VAL A 127 14.04 -10.16 19.40
N ALA A 128 13.21 -10.94 20.11
CA ALA A 128 12.36 -10.40 21.17
C ALA A 128 13.15 -9.61 22.23
N GLN A 129 14.32 -10.10 22.64
CA GLN A 129 15.21 -9.38 23.57
C GLN A 129 15.85 -8.12 22.96
N GLN A 130 16.26 -8.16 21.69
CA GLN A 130 16.96 -7.05 21.03
C GLN A 130 16.01 -5.90 20.65
N PHE A 131 14.79 -6.24 20.24
CA PHE A 131 13.73 -5.31 19.86
C PHE A 131 12.85 -4.90 21.05
N GLN A 132 13.22 -5.31 22.27
CA GLN A 132 12.55 -4.95 23.53
C GLN A 132 11.06 -5.36 23.59
N LEU A 133 10.70 -6.42 22.86
CA LEU A 133 9.37 -7.00 22.84
C LEU A 133 9.05 -7.67 24.20
N GLU A 134 7.81 -8.12 24.35
CA GLU A 134 7.40 -8.93 25.49
C GLU A 134 8.31 -10.15 25.73
N ASN A 135 8.34 -10.62 26.97
CA ASN A 135 9.06 -11.84 27.30
C ASN A 135 8.39 -13.06 26.65
N VAL A 136 9.11 -13.74 25.75
CA VAL A 136 8.71 -15.03 25.13
C VAL A 136 8.23 -16.03 26.19
N ARG A 137 6.98 -16.51 26.05
CA ARG A 137 6.34 -17.46 26.97
C ARG A 137 5.84 -18.68 26.21
N ASN A 138 6.01 -19.86 26.81
CA ASN A 138 5.40 -21.12 26.38
C ASN A 138 5.61 -21.52 24.90
N MET A 139 6.71 -21.09 24.29
CA MET A 139 7.02 -21.37 22.88
C MET A 139 6.99 -22.88 22.57
N GLN A 140 6.17 -23.24 21.58
CA GLN A 140 6.00 -24.59 21.06
C GLN A 140 6.29 -24.62 19.57
N GLU A 141 7.04 -25.62 19.13
CA GLU A 141 7.13 -25.99 17.72
C GLU A 141 5.81 -26.71 17.36
N LEU A 142 5.08 -26.15 16.41
CA LEU A 142 3.79 -26.66 15.93
C LEU A 142 4.00 -27.58 14.73
N GLU A 143 4.81 -27.15 13.77
CA GLU A 143 5.14 -27.89 12.56
C GLU A 143 6.64 -27.75 12.19
N HIS A 144 7.21 -28.77 11.56
CA HIS A 144 8.58 -28.77 11.01
C HIS A 144 8.63 -29.59 9.72
N ASN A 145 9.11 -28.99 8.63
CA ASN A 145 9.36 -29.65 7.36
C ASN A 145 10.69 -29.19 6.75
N GLY A 146 11.73 -30.01 6.85
CA GLY A 146 13.05 -29.73 6.27
C GLY A 146 13.70 -28.48 6.88
N ASN A 147 13.70 -27.39 6.11
CA ASN A 147 14.27 -26.09 6.50
C ASN A 147 13.22 -25.10 7.05
N GLN A 148 11.93 -25.46 7.05
CA GLN A 148 10.82 -24.61 7.48
C GLN A 148 10.21 -25.09 8.80
N TYR A 149 9.89 -24.16 9.69
CA TYR A 149 9.35 -24.38 11.03
C TYR A 149 8.16 -23.44 11.28
N VAL A 150 7.21 -23.87 12.09
CA VAL A 150 6.13 -23.01 12.61
C VAL A 150 6.17 -23.06 14.13
N PHE A 151 6.36 -21.92 14.77
CA PHE A 151 6.29 -21.77 16.23
C PHE A 151 4.99 -21.09 16.66
N SER A 152 4.51 -21.38 17.85
CA SER A 152 3.45 -20.60 18.48
C SER A 152 3.81 -19.12 18.56
N ASN A 153 2.81 -18.24 18.54
CA ASN A 153 2.99 -16.78 18.67
C ASN A 153 3.77 -16.34 19.94
N SER A 154 3.78 -17.20 20.96
CA SER A 154 4.63 -17.16 22.17
C SER A 154 4.55 -15.87 22.99
N GLY A 155 3.48 -15.09 22.83
CA GLY A 155 3.29 -13.80 23.50
C GLY A 155 4.21 -12.68 23.01
N VAL A 156 4.84 -12.81 21.84
CA VAL A 156 5.66 -11.75 21.21
C VAL A 156 5.23 -11.41 19.79
N SER A 157 4.44 -12.30 19.20
CA SER A 157 3.78 -12.12 17.92
C SER A 157 2.27 -12.24 18.13
N THR A 158 1.49 -11.59 17.28
CA THR A 158 0.06 -11.77 17.06
C THR A 158 -0.27 -13.21 16.63
N GLN A 159 0.52 -13.69 15.68
CA GLN A 159 0.33 -14.87 14.86
C GLN A 159 1.46 -15.87 15.08
N ASN A 160 1.25 -17.11 14.64
CA ASN A 160 2.29 -18.12 14.68
C ASN A 160 3.52 -17.65 13.87
N ILE A 161 4.70 -17.91 14.41
CA ILE A 161 5.96 -17.42 13.87
C ILE A 161 6.50 -18.49 12.93
N GLU A 162 6.33 -18.28 11.63
CA GLU A 162 6.92 -19.11 10.60
C GLU A 162 8.39 -18.74 10.40
N VAL A 163 9.26 -19.75 10.28
CA VAL A 163 10.71 -19.59 10.20
C VAL A 163 11.29 -20.48 9.10
N GLU A 164 12.07 -19.90 8.19
CA GLU A 164 12.80 -20.64 7.15
C GLU A 164 14.32 -20.44 7.28
N LEU A 165 15.10 -21.50 7.03
CA LEU A 165 16.54 -21.40 6.86
C LEU A 165 16.87 -20.91 5.44
N VAL A 166 17.55 -19.77 5.33
CA VAL A 166 17.90 -19.12 4.05
C VAL A 166 19.36 -18.68 3.99
N PHE A 167 19.82 -18.34 2.79
CA PHE A 167 21.06 -17.59 2.56
C PHE A 167 20.75 -16.11 2.29
N VAL A 168 21.31 -15.22 3.10
CA VAL A 168 21.19 -13.76 2.96
C VAL A 168 22.47 -13.21 2.36
N ARG A 169 22.35 -12.31 1.39
CA ARG A 169 23.48 -11.59 0.81
C ARG A 169 23.99 -10.55 1.81
N GLN A 170 25.31 -10.53 2.02
CA GLN A 170 25.99 -9.46 2.75
C GLN A 170 27.30 -9.16 2.02
N ASP A 171 27.36 -8.01 1.38
CA ASP A 171 28.39 -7.62 0.41
C ASP A 171 28.51 -8.68 -0.73
N GLU A 172 29.72 -9.20 -0.95
CA GLU A 172 30.00 -10.30 -1.87
C GLU A 172 29.71 -11.71 -1.29
N ASN A 173 29.36 -11.82 0.00
CA ASN A 173 29.24 -13.08 0.72
C ASN A 173 27.78 -13.51 0.94
N LEU A 174 27.58 -14.79 1.25
CA LEU A 174 26.30 -15.36 1.67
C LEU A 174 26.38 -15.86 3.11
N LYS A 175 25.49 -15.35 3.97
CA LYS A 175 25.34 -15.75 5.37
C LYS A 175 24.16 -16.71 5.49
N LEU A 176 24.34 -17.81 6.21
CA LEU A 176 23.24 -18.69 6.58
C LEU A 176 22.44 -18.00 7.71
N ALA A 177 21.13 -17.87 7.55
CA ALA A 177 20.27 -17.15 8.49
C ALA A 177 18.89 -17.82 8.65
N TRP A 178 18.27 -17.57 9.78
CA TRP A 178 16.85 -17.81 10.00
C TRP A 178 16.08 -16.57 9.59
N ASP A 179 15.21 -16.71 8.58
CA ASP A 179 14.26 -15.71 8.11
C ASP A 179 12.91 -15.98 8.76
N PHE A 180 12.32 -14.97 9.39
CA PHE A 180 11.00 -15.07 10.02
C PHE A 180 10.35 -13.71 10.19
N ILE A 181 9.05 -13.74 10.44
CA ILE A 181 8.24 -12.55 10.68
C ILE A 181 7.73 -12.56 12.13
N ILE A 182 7.85 -11.42 12.81
CA ILE A 182 7.17 -11.15 14.08
C ILE A 182 6.29 -9.94 13.84
N TYR A 183 5.00 -10.08 14.14
CA TYR A 183 4.06 -8.98 14.10
C TYR A 183 3.63 -8.69 15.54
N THR A 184 3.96 -7.54 16.13
CA THR A 184 3.99 -7.38 17.60
C THR A 184 2.60 -7.16 18.23
N ASN A 185 2.55 -7.24 19.56
CA ASN A 185 1.30 -7.28 20.33
C ASN A 185 0.82 -5.92 20.85
N ASP A 186 1.73 -4.94 20.94
CA ASP A 186 1.42 -3.51 21.09
C ASP A 186 0.92 -2.91 19.77
N ASN A 187 0.47 -3.81 18.89
CA ASN A 187 0.24 -3.62 17.51
C ASN A 187 1.57 -3.43 16.82
N LYS A 188 2.12 -2.22 16.94
CA LYS A 188 3.41 -1.81 16.40
C LYS A 188 3.95 -2.73 15.28
N HIS A 189 5.03 -3.44 15.51
CA HIS A 189 5.91 -3.84 14.43
C HIS A 189 5.57 -5.10 13.64
N TRP A 190 5.54 -5.02 12.29
CA TRP A 190 5.46 -6.18 11.38
C TRP A 190 6.84 -6.58 10.85
N TRP A 191 7.78 -6.74 11.79
CA TRP A 191 9.18 -7.03 11.51
C TRP A 191 9.40 -8.28 10.66
N SER A 192 10.10 -8.11 9.55
CA SER A 192 10.62 -9.16 8.70
C SER A 192 12.13 -9.28 8.94
N VAL A 193 12.58 -10.34 9.63
CA VAL A 193 13.90 -10.39 10.28
C VAL A 193 14.76 -11.56 9.80
N ARG A 194 16.05 -11.29 9.57
CA ARG A 194 17.07 -12.31 9.31
C ARG A 194 18.11 -12.35 10.44
N VAL A 195 18.20 -13.51 11.09
CA VAL A 195 19.15 -13.77 12.17
C VAL A 195 20.21 -14.77 11.72
N ASN A 196 21.48 -14.38 11.76
CA ASN A 196 22.60 -15.23 11.37
C ASN A 196 22.61 -16.54 12.18
N ALA A 197 22.40 -17.66 11.49
CA ALA A 197 22.23 -18.97 12.12
C ALA A 197 23.54 -19.54 12.71
N ILE A 198 24.68 -18.85 12.51
CA ILE A 198 26.00 -19.21 13.03
C ILE A 198 26.42 -18.35 14.24
N THR A 199 26.06 -17.07 14.28
CA THR A 199 26.43 -16.14 15.37
C THR A 199 25.26 -15.75 16.29
N ASN A 200 24.02 -16.00 15.87
CA ASN A 200 22.78 -15.49 16.48
C ASN A 200 22.73 -13.96 16.59
N GLU A 201 23.32 -13.26 15.61
CA GLU A 201 23.21 -11.82 15.44
C GLU A 201 22.14 -11.50 14.39
N VAL A 202 21.31 -10.49 14.64
CA VAL A 202 20.40 -9.94 13.61
C VAL A 202 21.28 -9.27 12.56
N ILE A 203 21.15 -9.69 11.30
CA ILE A 203 21.98 -9.19 10.18
C ILE A 203 21.24 -8.30 9.20
N GLU A 204 19.93 -8.48 9.11
CA GLU A 204 19.01 -7.68 8.31
C GLU A 204 17.65 -7.72 9.01
N PHE A 205 16.94 -6.60 9.03
CA PHE A 205 15.53 -6.54 9.35
C PHE A 205 14.92 -5.40 8.55
N ASN A 206 13.76 -5.66 7.96
CA ASN A 206 12.94 -4.65 7.31
C ASN A 206 11.58 -4.67 7.98
N ASP A 207 10.81 -3.62 7.75
CA ASP A 207 9.44 -3.59 8.18
C ASP A 207 8.44 -3.64 7.00
N LEU A 208 7.31 -4.32 7.22
CA LEU A 208 6.27 -4.55 6.21
C LEU A 208 5.14 -3.51 6.21
N ILE A 209 5.09 -2.62 7.22
CA ILE A 209 4.12 -1.52 7.31
C ILE A 209 4.83 -0.27 6.80
N LEU A 210 4.58 0.03 5.53
CA LEU A 210 5.19 1.17 4.86
C LEU A 210 4.55 2.45 5.41
N THR A 211 5.24 3.09 6.37
CA THR A 211 4.82 4.34 6.98
C THR A 211 5.36 5.53 6.20
N CYS A 212 4.47 6.38 5.70
CA CYS A 212 4.83 7.54 4.87
C CYS A 212 5.40 8.71 5.71
N THR A 213 6.29 8.46 6.67
CA THR A 213 6.67 9.45 7.71
C THR A 213 7.31 10.73 7.15
N PHE A 214 6.60 11.86 7.30
CA PHE A 214 7.03 13.19 6.88
C PHE A 214 7.88 13.90 7.96
N ASP A 215 8.98 13.23 8.34
CA ASP A 215 9.97 13.48 9.40
C ASP A 215 9.69 12.88 10.81
N VAL A 216 10.48 11.83 11.10
CA VAL A 216 10.97 11.28 12.39
C VAL A 216 10.04 10.41 13.28
N GLU A 217 10.19 9.09 13.06
CA GLU A 217 10.19 7.95 14.01
C GLU A 217 8.91 7.43 14.71
N HIS A 218 8.73 6.10 14.58
CA HIS A 218 8.07 5.14 15.49
C HIS A 218 6.51 4.99 15.51
N ASP A 219 5.97 4.38 14.45
CA ASP A 219 5.39 3.01 14.47
C ASP A 219 4.14 2.63 15.37
N HIS A 220 3.06 1.83 15.02
CA HIS A 220 2.78 0.78 13.96
C HIS A 220 1.49 -0.13 14.33
N SER A 221 1.10 -1.27 13.65
CA SER A 221 -0.31 -1.86 13.53
C SER A 221 -0.60 -3.38 13.90
N MET A 222 -1.80 -4.02 13.72
CA MET A 222 -2.09 -5.44 14.21
C MET A 222 -3.20 -6.30 13.50
N HIS A 223 -3.77 -7.32 14.20
CA HIS A 223 -4.35 -8.58 13.68
C HIS A 223 -5.85 -8.89 13.87
N ALA A 224 -6.29 -9.94 13.16
CA ALA A 224 -7.59 -10.62 13.26
C ALA A 224 -7.49 -12.17 13.17
N ASP A 225 -8.63 -12.86 13.34
CA ASP A 225 -8.78 -14.33 13.47
C ASP A 225 -9.89 -14.90 12.51
N GLN A 226 -9.85 -16.21 12.22
CA GLN A 226 -10.49 -16.86 11.05
C GLN A 226 -11.88 -17.50 11.26
N GLN A 227 -12.65 -17.68 10.16
CA GLN A 227 -13.55 -18.84 9.94
C GLN A 227 -13.61 -19.28 8.45
N GLY A 228 -13.69 -20.59 8.20
CA GLY A 228 -13.43 -21.18 6.87
C GLY A 228 -14.64 -21.43 5.93
N PHE A 229 -14.33 -21.54 4.63
CA PHE A 229 -15.31 -21.53 3.53
C PHE A 229 -15.62 -22.90 2.89
N THR A 230 -16.74 -22.96 2.16
CA THR A 230 -17.17 -24.13 1.38
C THR A 230 -17.10 -23.87 -0.13
N LYS A 231 -16.77 -24.91 -0.89
CA LYS A 231 -16.48 -24.86 -2.33
C LYS A 231 -17.71 -24.52 -3.19
N LEU A 232 -17.61 -23.51 -4.04
CA LEU A 232 -18.66 -23.11 -4.98
C LEU A 232 -18.29 -23.40 -6.45
N THR A 233 -19.25 -23.20 -7.34
CA THR A 233 -19.18 -23.48 -8.79
C THR A 233 -19.30 -22.18 -9.57
N PRO A 234 -18.67 -22.03 -10.75
CA PRO A 234 -18.62 -20.76 -11.46
C PRO A 234 -20.02 -20.32 -11.94
N ILE A 235 -20.36 -19.06 -11.68
CA ILE A 235 -21.65 -18.45 -12.01
C ILE A 235 -21.48 -17.44 -13.16
N THR A 236 -22.49 -17.35 -14.01
CA THR A 236 -22.57 -16.44 -15.15
C THR A 236 -22.83 -15.00 -14.72
N ASN A 237 -22.07 -14.04 -15.28
CA ASN A 237 -22.18 -12.60 -15.03
C ASN A 237 -23.65 -12.12 -15.06
N SER A 238 -24.14 -11.67 -13.91
CA SER A 238 -25.40 -10.92 -13.78
C SER A 238 -25.10 -9.61 -13.09
N VAL A 239 -25.36 -8.49 -13.77
CA VAL A 239 -25.27 -7.15 -13.17
C VAL A 239 -26.23 -7.11 -11.98
N LEU A 240 -25.67 -7.00 -10.77
CA LEU A 240 -26.43 -6.95 -9.53
C LEU A 240 -26.74 -5.47 -9.23
N ALA A 241 -27.99 -5.07 -9.49
CA ALA A 241 -28.51 -3.80 -9.02
C ALA A 241 -28.87 -3.96 -7.53
N ASP A 242 -27.91 -3.67 -6.66
CA ASP A 242 -28.03 -3.82 -5.20
C ASP A 242 -28.70 -2.61 -4.51
N GLY A 243 -28.89 -1.51 -5.24
CA GLY A 243 -29.46 -0.27 -4.73
C GLY A 243 -28.53 0.54 -3.82
N SER A 244 -27.23 0.20 -3.76
CA SER A 244 -26.26 0.88 -2.90
C SER A 244 -26.04 2.35 -3.27
N ASN A 245 -25.87 3.20 -2.25
CA ASN A 245 -25.65 4.64 -2.39
C ASN A 245 -24.58 5.10 -1.39
N TYR A 246 -23.59 5.85 -1.86
CA TYR A 246 -22.49 6.37 -1.05
C TYR A 246 -22.34 7.87 -1.27
N ASN A 247 -22.47 8.67 -0.22
CA ASN A 247 -22.18 10.11 -0.29
C ASN A 247 -20.69 10.33 -0.03
N VAL A 248 -19.89 10.53 -1.07
CA VAL A 248 -18.41 10.49 -1.01
C VAL A 248 -17.80 11.60 -1.85
N PHE A 249 -16.47 11.74 -1.84
CA PHE A 249 -15.76 12.53 -2.85
C PHE A 249 -15.45 11.60 -4.03
N PRO A 250 -16.26 11.57 -5.12
CA PRO A 250 -16.10 10.57 -6.17
C PRO A 250 -14.87 10.84 -7.05
N LEU A 251 -14.16 9.79 -7.47
CA LEU A 251 -13.08 9.93 -8.46
C LEU A 251 -13.58 10.61 -9.75
N PRO A 252 -12.79 11.51 -10.39
CA PRO A 252 -11.39 11.84 -10.10
C PRO A 252 -11.20 13.01 -9.11
N LEU A 253 -12.11 13.21 -8.16
CA LEU A 253 -11.93 14.20 -7.10
C LEU A 253 -10.87 13.71 -6.09
N GLU A 254 -9.79 14.48 -5.93
CA GLU A 254 -8.68 14.12 -5.03
C GLU A 254 -9.05 14.31 -3.56
N SER A 255 -9.69 15.43 -3.18
CA SER A 255 -9.92 15.77 -1.77
C SER A 255 -10.90 16.96 -1.62
N PRO A 256 -11.35 17.33 -0.39
CA PRO A 256 -12.39 18.34 -0.17
C PRO A 256 -12.02 19.76 -0.62
N ASN A 257 -10.73 20.11 -0.70
CA ASN A 257 -10.31 21.42 -1.25
C ASN A 257 -10.41 21.47 -2.80
N HIS A 258 -10.61 20.33 -3.47
CA HIS A 258 -10.78 20.23 -4.92
C HIS A 258 -12.24 20.26 -5.39
N GLY A 259 -13.23 20.10 -4.50
CA GLY A 259 -14.64 19.94 -4.89
C GLY A 259 -15.54 19.42 -3.76
N SER A 260 -16.81 19.16 -4.07
CA SER A 260 -17.84 18.76 -3.08
C SER A 260 -18.23 17.29 -3.21
N ARG A 261 -18.68 16.69 -2.10
CA ARG A 261 -19.25 15.33 -2.07
C ARG A 261 -20.45 15.19 -3.01
N GLN A 262 -20.67 13.97 -3.48
CA GLN A 262 -21.81 13.56 -4.31
C GLN A 262 -22.27 12.17 -3.89
N ILE A 263 -23.58 11.90 -4.07
CA ILE A 263 -24.11 10.54 -3.95
C ILE A 263 -23.77 9.78 -5.23
N VAL A 264 -23.02 8.69 -5.09
CA VAL A 264 -22.75 7.69 -6.12
C VAL A 264 -23.64 6.49 -5.87
N THR A 265 -24.32 6.00 -6.91
CA THR A 265 -25.25 4.87 -6.85
C THR A 265 -24.68 3.68 -7.61
N GLU A 266 -24.71 2.48 -7.02
CA GLU A 266 -24.29 1.21 -7.64
C GLU A 266 -22.91 1.26 -8.37
N PRO A 267 -21.82 1.75 -7.72
CA PRO A 267 -20.51 1.95 -8.36
C PRO A 267 -19.72 0.67 -8.70
N ALA A 268 -20.15 -0.50 -8.22
CA ALA A 268 -19.36 -1.73 -8.29
C ALA A 268 -19.13 -2.22 -9.73
N SER A 269 -17.88 -2.57 -10.05
CA SER A 269 -17.52 -3.14 -11.35
C SER A 269 -18.11 -4.54 -11.49
N SER A 270 -18.93 -4.76 -12.53
CA SER A 270 -19.50 -6.09 -12.82
C SER A 270 -18.47 -7.14 -13.25
N ASN A 271 -17.18 -6.76 -13.37
CA ASN A 271 -16.07 -7.66 -13.69
C ASN A 271 -15.29 -8.04 -12.41
N ALA A 272 -14.92 -7.05 -11.60
CA ALA A 272 -14.10 -7.24 -10.41
C ALA A 272 -14.94 -7.55 -9.15
N SER A 273 -16.10 -6.89 -9.00
CA SER A 273 -17.04 -7.04 -7.89
C SER A 273 -18.43 -7.48 -8.39
N PRO A 274 -18.57 -8.66 -9.03
CA PRO A 274 -19.79 -9.09 -9.71
C PRO A 274 -21.02 -9.26 -8.81
N PHE A 275 -20.84 -9.31 -7.48
CA PHE A 275 -21.92 -9.42 -6.48
C PHE A 275 -22.16 -8.12 -5.69
N GLY A 276 -21.51 -7.02 -6.06
CA GLY A 276 -21.49 -5.77 -5.30
C GLY A 276 -20.41 -5.76 -4.22
N TRP A 277 -20.22 -4.61 -3.57
CA TRP A 277 -19.15 -4.42 -2.57
C TRP A 277 -19.48 -4.96 -1.17
N HIS A 278 -20.67 -5.54 -0.98
CA HIS A 278 -21.18 -6.02 0.31
C HIS A 278 -21.47 -7.54 0.37
N ASP A 279 -21.20 -8.29 -0.71
CA ASP A 279 -21.05 -9.75 -0.71
C ASP A 279 -19.62 -10.11 -0.26
N ASN A 280 -19.42 -11.28 0.34
CA ASN A 280 -18.09 -11.90 0.40
C ASN A 280 -18.08 -13.41 0.09
N ASN A 281 -19.20 -13.99 -0.34
CA ASN A 281 -19.33 -15.44 -0.54
C ASN A 281 -19.73 -15.85 -1.96
N GLY A 282 -20.00 -14.90 -2.86
CA GLY A 282 -20.35 -15.17 -4.25
C GLY A 282 -21.78 -15.65 -4.46
N PHE A 283 -22.70 -15.31 -3.54
CA PHE A 283 -24.13 -15.53 -3.72
C PHE A 283 -24.88 -14.21 -3.93
N PRO A 284 -25.96 -14.17 -4.74
CA PRO A 284 -26.70 -12.92 -4.95
C PRO A 284 -27.38 -12.38 -3.70
N GLY A 285 -26.85 -11.26 -3.19
CA GLY A 285 -27.36 -10.50 -2.06
C GLY A 285 -26.21 -10.02 -1.17
N ALA A 286 -26.40 -8.91 -0.46
CA ALA A 286 -25.39 -8.43 0.48
C ALA A 286 -25.34 -9.32 1.74
N ASP A 287 -24.12 -9.72 2.12
CA ASP A 287 -23.83 -10.41 3.38
C ASP A 287 -23.71 -9.42 4.55
N PHE A 288 -23.27 -8.21 4.25
CA PHE A 288 -23.09 -7.11 5.20
C PHE A 288 -23.99 -5.93 4.86
N THR A 289 -24.47 -5.25 5.89
CA THR A 289 -25.14 -3.95 5.76
C THR A 289 -24.25 -2.79 6.25
N THR A 290 -23.05 -3.11 6.76
CA THR A 290 -22.00 -2.16 7.12
C THR A 290 -20.98 -1.97 5.99
N ALA A 291 -19.99 -1.08 6.17
CA ALA A 291 -18.89 -0.83 5.22
C ALA A 291 -17.87 -1.99 5.14
N ARG A 292 -18.35 -3.16 4.71
CA ARG A 292 -17.60 -4.42 4.59
C ARG A 292 -18.12 -5.26 3.43
N GLY A 293 -17.22 -5.99 2.77
CA GLY A 293 -17.54 -7.08 1.84
C GLY A 293 -16.28 -7.78 1.36
N ASN A 294 -16.27 -8.21 0.10
CA ASN A 294 -15.23 -9.09 -0.44
C ASN A 294 -13.84 -8.45 -0.41
N ASN A 295 -13.72 -7.17 -0.78
CA ASN A 295 -12.45 -6.52 -1.10
C ASN A 295 -11.83 -5.80 0.12
N VAL A 296 -12.68 -5.28 1.03
CA VAL A 296 -12.28 -4.42 2.15
C VAL A 296 -13.29 -4.52 3.30
N TRP A 297 -12.78 -4.37 4.52
CA TRP A 297 -13.56 -4.02 5.71
C TRP A 297 -13.07 -2.67 6.24
N ALA A 298 -13.89 -1.64 6.07
CA ALA A 298 -13.60 -0.30 6.58
C ALA A 298 -14.26 -0.08 7.95
N LYS A 299 -13.51 0.47 8.88
CA LYS A 299 -13.87 0.68 10.29
C LYS A 299 -13.09 1.85 10.88
N ASP A 300 -13.41 2.27 12.10
CA ASP A 300 -12.52 3.15 12.85
C ASP A 300 -11.41 2.36 13.57
N ASP A 301 -10.34 3.05 13.93
CA ASP A 301 -9.39 2.56 14.94
C ASP A 301 -8.86 3.70 15.80
N ILE A 302 -9.75 4.50 16.38
CA ILE A 302 -9.39 5.67 17.20
C ILE A 302 -8.54 5.36 18.45
N ARG A 303 -8.27 4.08 18.72
CA ARG A 303 -7.39 3.59 19.79
C ARG A 303 -6.02 3.13 19.29
N GLY A 304 -5.81 3.02 17.98
CA GLY A 304 -4.62 2.40 17.38
C GLY A 304 -4.42 0.95 17.81
N ASN A 305 -5.51 0.26 18.17
CA ASN A 305 -5.49 -1.07 18.78
C ASN A 305 -6.00 -2.17 17.84
N ASN A 306 -6.30 -1.81 16.60
CA ASN A 306 -6.59 -2.64 15.43
C ASN A 306 -7.71 -3.66 15.63
N SER A 307 -8.54 -3.43 16.66
CA SER A 307 -9.61 -4.31 17.11
C SER A 307 -10.56 -4.71 16.00
N ASN A 308 -11.15 -5.90 16.15
CA ASN A 308 -12.25 -6.36 15.27
C ASN A 308 -13.63 -5.98 15.81
N ASP A 309 -13.68 -5.40 17.01
CA ASP A 309 -14.89 -4.82 17.64
C ASP A 309 -14.83 -3.27 17.56
N SER A 310 -14.41 -2.76 16.41
CA SER A 310 -14.42 -1.34 16.07
C SER A 310 -15.69 -0.95 15.30
N PHE A 311 -16.03 0.32 15.32
CA PHE A 311 -17.20 0.87 14.65
C PHE A 311 -17.05 0.84 13.12
N SER A 312 -18.14 0.46 12.44
CA SER A 312 -18.26 0.53 10.98
C SER A 312 -19.68 1.01 10.66
N PRO A 313 -19.87 2.00 9.76
CA PRO A 313 -21.17 2.62 9.52
C PRO A 313 -22.14 1.64 8.90
N GLU A 314 -23.42 1.77 9.25
CA GLU A 314 -24.50 0.84 8.92
C GLU A 314 -25.47 1.48 7.90
N GLY A 315 -25.45 1.00 6.66
CA GLY A 315 -26.25 1.50 5.53
C GLY A 315 -27.69 0.95 5.48
N THR A 316 -28.06 0.09 6.42
CA THR A 316 -29.31 -0.68 6.49
C THR A 316 -29.47 -1.67 5.34
N THR A 317 -30.60 -2.39 5.30
CA THR A 317 -30.96 -3.29 4.19
C THR A 317 -31.11 -2.59 2.83
N SER A 318 -31.00 -1.26 2.75
CA SER A 318 -30.96 -0.50 1.50
C SER A 318 -29.58 0.03 1.12
N LEU A 319 -28.52 -0.33 1.86
CA LEU A 319 -27.12 0.03 1.57
C LEU A 319 -26.93 1.54 1.28
N ASN A 320 -27.55 2.40 2.11
CA ASN A 320 -27.56 3.85 1.93
C ASN A 320 -26.61 4.53 2.92
N PHE A 321 -25.38 4.75 2.49
CA PHE A 321 -24.30 5.40 3.21
C PHE A 321 -24.28 6.92 2.92
N ASP A 322 -25.40 7.59 3.22
CA ASP A 322 -25.56 9.05 3.11
C ASP A 322 -25.46 9.74 4.48
N PHE A 323 -24.23 9.88 4.96
CA PHE A 323 -23.93 10.45 6.28
C PHE A 323 -23.54 11.94 6.20
N PRO A 324 -23.94 12.76 7.20
CA PRO A 324 -23.56 14.17 7.26
C PRO A 324 -22.04 14.35 7.40
N LEU A 325 -21.54 15.50 6.97
CA LEU A 325 -20.15 15.93 7.19
C LEU A 325 -20.15 17.43 7.44
N ASP A 326 -19.58 17.85 8.56
CA ASP A 326 -19.38 19.25 8.92
C ASP A 326 -17.98 19.41 9.51
N PHE A 327 -17.08 20.02 8.75
CA PHE A 327 -15.69 20.28 9.15
C PHE A 327 -15.54 21.34 10.27
N ASN A 328 -16.65 21.82 10.86
CA ASN A 328 -16.62 22.63 12.09
C ASN A 328 -16.83 21.78 13.36
N LEU A 329 -16.99 20.46 13.22
CA LEU A 329 -17.07 19.48 14.32
C LEU A 329 -15.73 18.73 14.47
N SER A 330 -15.57 17.99 15.56
CA SER A 330 -14.41 17.10 15.72
C SER A 330 -14.41 16.03 14.63
N PRO A 331 -13.25 15.52 14.17
CA PRO A 331 -13.20 14.34 13.31
C PRO A 331 -14.02 13.15 13.84
N LEU A 332 -14.03 12.98 15.17
CA LEU A 332 -14.79 11.94 15.86
C LEU A 332 -16.33 12.10 15.72
N ASP A 333 -16.83 13.28 15.36
CA ASP A 333 -18.27 13.55 15.17
C ASP A 333 -18.77 13.22 13.75
N TYR A 334 -17.88 12.84 12.81
CA TYR A 334 -18.23 12.51 11.42
C TYR A 334 -17.59 11.21 10.89
N GLN A 335 -17.25 10.28 11.80
CA GLN A 335 -16.64 8.98 11.49
C GLN A 335 -17.37 8.21 10.37
N GLU A 336 -18.70 8.19 10.33
CA GLU A 336 -19.44 7.47 9.30
C GLU A 336 -19.13 7.98 7.89
N ALA A 337 -18.96 9.29 7.72
CA ALA A 337 -18.63 9.88 6.42
C ALA A 337 -17.20 9.55 6.01
N ALA A 338 -16.25 9.55 6.94
CA ALA A 338 -14.84 9.21 6.71
C ALA A 338 -14.69 7.73 6.32
N ILE A 339 -15.25 6.82 7.13
CA ILE A 339 -15.21 5.36 6.87
C ILE A 339 -15.92 5.03 5.55
N THR A 340 -17.03 5.72 5.22
CA THR A 340 -17.72 5.55 3.93
C THR A 340 -16.84 5.97 2.74
N ASN A 341 -16.10 7.09 2.86
CA ASN A 341 -15.18 7.53 1.80
C ASN A 341 -13.99 6.57 1.64
N LEU A 342 -13.44 6.07 2.76
CA LEU A 342 -12.37 5.07 2.79
C LEU A 342 -12.80 3.72 2.17
N PHE A 343 -14.02 3.26 2.48
CA PHE A 343 -14.63 2.07 1.89
C PHE A 343 -14.82 2.22 0.38
N TYR A 344 -15.37 3.35 -0.06
CA TYR A 344 -15.52 3.66 -1.48
C TYR A 344 -14.16 3.64 -2.19
N MET A 345 -13.15 4.34 -1.67
CA MET A 345 -11.84 4.41 -2.32
C MET A 345 -11.11 3.06 -2.41
N ASN A 346 -11.14 2.24 -1.34
CA ASN A 346 -10.54 0.91 -1.38
C ASN A 346 -11.20 0.01 -2.45
N ASN A 347 -12.54 0.02 -2.53
CA ASN A 347 -13.24 -0.74 -3.58
C ASN A 347 -13.02 -0.17 -4.99
N MET A 348 -12.92 1.15 -5.15
CA MET A 348 -12.59 1.78 -6.44
C MET A 348 -11.18 1.38 -6.89
N MET A 349 -10.20 1.38 -5.98
CA MET A 349 -8.84 0.92 -6.28
C MET A 349 -8.84 -0.56 -6.66
N HIS A 350 -9.51 -1.43 -5.90
CA HIS A 350 -9.71 -2.83 -6.27
C HIS A 350 -10.27 -2.97 -7.70
N ASP A 351 -11.43 -2.36 -7.97
CA ASP A 351 -12.17 -2.57 -9.21
C ASP A 351 -11.48 -1.97 -10.44
N ILE A 352 -10.76 -0.84 -10.30
CA ILE A 352 -9.98 -0.23 -11.39
C ILE A 352 -8.76 -1.11 -11.71
N TRP A 353 -7.97 -1.49 -10.69
CA TRP A 353 -6.71 -2.17 -10.93
C TRP A 353 -6.90 -3.65 -11.30
N PHE A 354 -7.98 -4.29 -10.86
CA PHE A 354 -8.42 -5.60 -11.36
C PHE A 354 -8.57 -5.60 -12.89
N ASN A 355 -9.27 -4.59 -13.44
CA ASN A 355 -9.44 -4.43 -14.89
C ASN A 355 -8.11 -4.18 -15.63
N HIS A 356 -7.10 -3.62 -14.96
CA HIS A 356 -5.74 -3.45 -15.49
C HIS A 356 -4.81 -4.65 -15.22
N GLY A 357 -5.32 -5.72 -14.59
CA GLY A 357 -4.62 -6.98 -14.37
C GLY A 357 -4.02 -7.16 -12.98
N PHE A 358 -4.38 -6.37 -11.97
CA PHE A 358 -4.21 -6.76 -10.56
C PHE A 358 -5.39 -7.64 -10.14
N ASP A 359 -5.42 -8.84 -10.72
CA ASP A 359 -6.46 -9.86 -10.58
C ASP A 359 -6.07 -10.96 -9.58
N GLU A 360 -7.03 -11.85 -9.27
CA GLU A 360 -6.88 -13.00 -8.37
C GLU A 360 -5.64 -13.87 -8.66
N SER A 361 -5.27 -14.07 -9.93
CA SER A 361 -4.09 -14.87 -10.28
C SER A 361 -2.77 -14.17 -9.96
N SER A 362 -2.80 -12.84 -9.90
CA SER A 362 -1.69 -11.97 -9.54
C SER A 362 -1.71 -11.50 -8.07
N GLY A 363 -2.57 -12.09 -7.24
CA GLY A 363 -2.64 -11.85 -5.80
C GLY A 363 -3.15 -10.46 -5.42
N ASN A 364 -4.35 -10.13 -5.88
CA ASN A 364 -5.10 -8.99 -5.37
C ASN A 364 -5.68 -9.25 -3.97
N PHE A 365 -6.46 -8.31 -3.44
CA PHE A 365 -6.96 -8.35 -2.06
C PHE A 365 -8.46 -8.66 -2.04
N GLN A 366 -8.86 -9.90 -1.74
CA GLN A 366 -10.26 -10.28 -1.64
C GLN A 366 -10.50 -11.55 -0.79
N THR A 367 -11.67 -11.61 -0.15
CA THR A 367 -12.06 -12.73 0.72
C THR A 367 -12.27 -14.02 -0.08
N THR A 368 -13.06 -13.94 -1.15
CA THR A 368 -13.40 -15.08 -2.01
C THR A 368 -12.88 -14.84 -3.42
N ASN A 369 -11.99 -15.72 -3.89
CA ASN A 369 -11.47 -15.71 -5.27
C ASN A 369 -12.46 -16.46 -6.18
N TYR A 370 -13.28 -15.72 -6.93
CA TYR A 370 -14.37 -16.24 -7.74
C TYR A 370 -13.86 -17.10 -8.92
N SER A 371 -12.66 -16.82 -9.45
CA SER A 371 -11.97 -17.65 -10.45
C SER A 371 -11.30 -18.90 -9.85
N ASN A 372 -11.15 -18.94 -8.52
CA ASN A 372 -10.37 -19.93 -7.78
C ASN A 372 -8.87 -19.96 -8.16
N GLN A 373 -8.32 -18.84 -8.64
CA GLN A 373 -6.87 -18.60 -8.74
C GLN A 373 -6.39 -17.79 -7.53
N GLY A 374 -5.08 -17.79 -7.24
CA GLY A 374 -4.49 -17.11 -6.07
C GLY A 374 -4.94 -17.67 -4.71
N ASN A 375 -4.52 -17.00 -3.64
CA ASN A 375 -4.95 -17.28 -2.27
C ASN A 375 -5.82 -16.11 -1.77
N GLY A 376 -7.13 -16.34 -1.61
CA GLY A 376 -8.02 -15.35 -0.98
C GLY A 376 -7.95 -15.37 0.56
N ASP A 377 -9.02 -14.89 1.20
CA ASP A 377 -9.12 -14.54 2.63
C ASP A 377 -8.26 -13.32 3.02
N ASP A 378 -7.94 -12.46 2.04
CA ASP A 378 -6.95 -11.38 2.18
C ASP A 378 -7.46 -9.99 1.79
N PHE A 379 -8.75 -9.74 2.03
CA PHE A 379 -9.37 -8.41 1.97
C PHE A 379 -8.61 -7.38 2.83
N VAL A 380 -8.67 -6.10 2.44
CA VAL A 380 -7.99 -5.01 3.17
C VAL A 380 -8.72 -4.66 4.47
N PHE A 381 -8.02 -4.62 5.60
CA PHE A 381 -8.47 -3.86 6.77
C PHE A 381 -8.20 -2.38 6.53
N ALA A 382 -9.23 -1.54 6.47
CA ALA A 382 -9.07 -0.10 6.20
C ALA A 382 -9.55 0.71 7.41
N ASP A 383 -8.59 1.15 8.23
CA ASP A 383 -8.83 1.82 9.50
C ASP A 383 -8.83 3.35 9.31
N ALA A 384 -9.97 3.97 9.59
CA ALA A 384 -10.15 5.42 9.53
C ALA A 384 -9.88 6.08 10.89
N GLN A 385 -9.29 7.27 10.86
CA GLN A 385 -8.97 8.07 12.05
C GLN A 385 -8.14 7.28 13.08
N ASP A 386 -7.20 6.49 12.55
CA ASP A 386 -6.44 5.54 13.35
C ASP A 386 -5.58 6.27 14.40
N GLY A 387 -5.71 5.86 15.66
CA GLY A 387 -5.12 6.51 16.84
C GLY A 387 -3.66 6.15 17.10
N SER A 388 -3.06 5.25 16.29
CA SER A 388 -1.64 4.88 16.43
C SER A 388 -0.67 5.97 15.97
N GLY A 389 -1.15 6.99 15.24
CA GLY A 389 -0.31 8.08 14.74
C GLY A 389 -1.09 9.33 14.29
N PHE A 390 -0.34 10.33 13.85
CA PHE A 390 -0.84 11.57 13.24
C PHE A 390 0.03 11.99 12.06
N ASN A 391 -0.48 12.88 11.20
CA ASN A 391 0.26 13.52 10.09
C ASN A 391 0.88 12.55 9.08
N ASN A 392 0.24 11.39 8.89
CA ASN A 392 0.75 10.32 8.06
C ASN A 392 -0.40 9.38 7.62
N ALA A 393 -0.07 8.33 6.87
CA ALA A 393 -0.85 7.12 6.68
C ALA A 393 0.13 5.94 6.49
N ASN A 394 -0.37 4.71 6.44
CA ASN A 394 0.47 3.55 6.08
C ASN A 394 -0.31 2.41 5.43
N PHE A 395 0.44 1.48 4.81
CA PHE A 395 -0.08 0.23 4.30
C PHE A 395 0.85 -0.96 4.59
N GLY A 396 0.39 -1.89 5.43
CA GLY A 396 1.02 -3.19 5.68
C GLY A 396 0.71 -4.19 4.58
N THR A 397 1.71 -4.61 3.79
CA THR A 397 1.53 -5.61 2.70
C THR A 397 2.18 -6.96 3.00
N PRO A 398 1.42 -7.98 3.46
CA PRO A 398 1.90 -9.35 3.50
C PRO A 398 1.77 -10.07 2.14
N PRO A 399 2.34 -11.28 2.01
CA PRO A 399 2.11 -12.16 0.86
C PRO A 399 0.62 -12.51 0.61
N ASP A 400 0.35 -13.05 -0.57
CA ASP A 400 -0.95 -13.55 -1.04
C ASP A 400 -1.63 -14.53 -0.07
N GLY A 401 -2.87 -14.24 0.32
CA GLY A 401 -3.63 -15.04 1.29
C GLY A 401 -3.50 -14.62 2.76
N VAL A 402 -2.97 -13.42 3.04
CA VAL A 402 -2.98 -12.79 4.37
C VAL A 402 -3.47 -11.35 4.22
N ASN A 403 -4.39 -10.91 5.09
CA ASN A 403 -4.97 -9.56 5.01
C ASN A 403 -3.91 -8.46 5.11
N PRO A 404 -3.81 -7.52 4.14
CA PRO A 404 -3.12 -6.28 4.36
C PRO A 404 -3.94 -5.36 5.27
N ARG A 405 -3.30 -4.27 5.71
CA ARG A 405 -3.97 -3.22 6.49
C ARG A 405 -3.54 -1.84 6.05
N MET A 406 -4.50 -0.95 5.88
CA MET A 406 -4.34 0.47 5.60
C MET A 406 -4.76 1.27 6.84
N GLN A 407 -3.89 2.13 7.36
CA GLN A 407 -4.22 3.01 8.48
C GLN A 407 -4.20 4.48 8.03
N MET A 408 -5.33 5.17 8.17
CA MET A 408 -5.49 6.57 7.79
C MET A 408 -5.56 7.46 9.03
N PHE A 409 -4.56 8.32 9.24
CA PHE A 409 -4.50 9.17 10.43
C PHE A 409 -5.15 10.54 10.24
N LEU A 410 -5.37 11.21 11.37
CA LEU A 410 -5.67 12.63 11.42
C LEU A 410 -4.39 13.47 11.27
N TRP A 411 -4.51 14.64 10.66
CA TRP A 411 -3.42 15.57 10.37
C TRP A 411 -3.60 16.83 11.21
N SER A 412 -2.63 17.12 12.07
CA SER A 412 -2.64 18.30 12.93
C SER A 412 -2.35 19.56 12.13
N PRO A 413 -3.00 20.70 12.43
CA PRO A 413 -2.59 21.99 11.87
C PRO A 413 -1.17 22.35 12.35
N PRO A 414 -0.46 23.28 11.69
CA PRO A 414 0.87 23.70 12.13
C PRO A 414 0.89 24.26 13.56
N GLY A 415 1.50 23.51 14.48
CA GLY A 415 1.50 23.81 15.92
C GLY A 415 0.26 23.33 16.70
N GLY A 416 -0.56 22.47 16.08
CA GLY A 416 -1.66 21.76 16.73
C GLY A 416 -1.16 20.78 17.79
N ASP A 417 -1.98 20.55 18.81
CA ASP A 417 -1.58 19.82 20.01
C ASP A 417 -1.97 18.35 19.93
N THR A 418 -0.98 17.48 19.79
CA THR A 418 -1.15 16.03 19.68
C THR A 418 -0.90 15.28 21.00
N SER A 419 -0.52 15.96 22.10
CA SER A 419 -0.01 15.25 23.28
C SER A 419 -1.06 15.02 24.38
N GLU A 420 -1.00 13.82 24.96
CA GLU A 420 -1.72 13.47 26.18
C GLU A 420 -0.91 13.90 27.40
N ARG A 421 -1.58 14.50 28.40
CA ARG A 421 -0.90 15.07 29.55
C ARG A 421 -1.70 15.05 30.84
N VAL A 422 -0.95 15.06 31.94
CA VAL A 422 -1.45 15.44 33.26
C VAL A 422 -1.03 16.88 33.53
N VAL A 423 -2.00 17.76 33.71
CA VAL A 423 -1.76 19.13 34.21
C VAL A 423 -2.00 19.14 35.72
N ILE A 424 -1.02 19.64 36.47
CA ILE A 424 -1.11 19.82 37.92
C ILE A 424 -1.37 21.30 38.20
N GLU A 425 -2.62 21.60 38.58
CA GLU A 425 -3.15 22.97 38.69
C GLU A 425 -2.62 23.74 39.91
N ASN A 426 -2.14 23.03 40.94
CA ASN A 426 -1.64 23.62 42.17
C ASN A 426 -0.70 22.69 42.97
N GLY A 427 -0.02 23.27 43.97
CA GLY A 427 0.93 22.56 44.84
C GLY A 427 2.39 22.81 44.46
N SER A 428 3.31 22.06 45.07
CA SER A 428 4.76 22.16 44.82
C SER A 428 5.20 21.61 43.46
N LEU A 429 4.34 20.81 42.81
CA LEU A 429 4.54 20.16 41.51
C LEU A 429 3.61 20.72 40.43
N MET A 430 3.27 22.01 40.50
CA MET A 430 2.46 22.69 39.47
C MET A 430 3.20 22.69 38.13
N GLY A 431 2.53 22.23 37.07
CA GLY A 431 3.11 22.11 35.73
C GLY A 431 2.34 21.15 34.83
N GLU A 432 2.75 21.04 33.58
CA GLU A 432 2.27 20.06 32.61
C GLU A 432 3.29 18.92 32.52
N TYR A 433 2.80 17.68 32.45
CA TYR A 433 3.61 16.47 32.39
C TYR A 433 3.08 15.51 31.34
N ASP A 434 3.98 15.02 30.49
CA ASP A 434 3.67 14.02 29.48
C ASP A 434 3.09 12.77 30.14
N ALA A 435 2.04 12.25 29.51
CA ALA A 435 1.33 11.06 29.95
C ALA A 435 0.99 10.20 28.72
N LEU A 436 0.58 8.95 28.96
CA LEU A 436 0.11 8.05 27.91
C LEU A 436 -1.23 7.46 28.32
N GLY A 437 -2.24 7.59 27.47
CA GLY A 437 -3.57 7.03 27.66
C GLY A 437 -3.56 5.50 27.77
N ALA A 438 -4.62 4.96 28.35
CA ALA A 438 -4.94 3.54 28.24
C ALA A 438 -5.60 3.25 26.89
N SER A 439 -5.35 2.07 26.32
CA SER A 439 -6.11 1.56 25.17
C SER A 439 -7.50 1.01 25.55
N PHE A 440 -8.00 1.37 26.73
CA PHE A 440 -9.31 1.00 27.28
C PHE A 440 -9.91 2.16 28.10
N GLY A 441 -11.21 2.06 28.39
CA GLY A 441 -11.95 3.14 29.03
C GLY A 441 -12.33 4.28 28.07
N ALA A 442 -12.56 5.46 28.64
CA ALA A 442 -12.83 6.67 27.87
C ALA A 442 -11.53 7.31 27.37
N LEU A 443 -11.51 7.72 26.10
CA LEU A 443 -10.41 8.50 25.53
C LEU A 443 -10.29 9.86 26.21
N LEU A 444 -9.08 10.39 26.23
CA LEU A 444 -8.83 11.78 26.59
C LEU A 444 -9.32 12.73 25.49
N SER A 445 -9.54 13.99 25.84
CA SER A 445 -9.87 15.06 24.88
C SER A 445 -9.38 16.41 25.39
N ALA A 446 -9.47 17.44 24.55
CA ALA A 446 -9.26 18.84 24.96
C ALA A 446 -10.23 19.34 26.04
N VAL A 447 -11.32 18.62 26.34
CA VAL A 447 -12.16 18.91 27.53
C VAL A 447 -11.55 18.19 28.74
N PRO A 448 -10.90 18.90 29.67
CA PRO A 448 -10.14 18.27 30.73
C PRO A 448 -11.04 17.62 31.79
N VAL A 449 -10.66 16.42 32.26
CA VAL A 449 -11.22 15.86 33.49
C VAL A 449 -10.43 16.42 34.67
N THR A 450 -10.95 17.46 35.32
CA THR A 450 -10.29 18.18 36.42
C THR A 450 -10.95 17.86 37.77
N SER A 451 -10.18 17.35 38.74
CA SER A 451 -10.62 17.20 40.13
C SER A 451 -9.44 17.08 41.11
N SER A 452 -9.72 16.89 42.41
CA SER A 452 -8.67 16.64 43.40
C SER A 452 -8.01 15.27 43.14
N LEU A 453 -6.69 15.21 43.32
CA LEU A 453 -5.90 14.00 43.18
C LEU A 453 -5.81 13.28 44.52
N ILE A 454 -6.26 12.02 44.56
CA ILE A 454 -6.38 11.22 45.79
C ILE A 454 -5.63 9.89 45.62
N SER A 455 -4.71 9.63 46.54
CA SER A 455 -4.02 8.34 46.63
C SER A 455 -5.00 7.21 46.96
N VAL A 456 -4.97 6.13 46.19
CA VAL A 456 -5.75 4.91 46.51
C VAL A 456 -5.19 4.25 47.76
N ILE A 457 -6.07 3.69 48.59
CA ILE A 457 -5.69 2.87 49.75
C ILE A 457 -6.44 1.54 49.67
N ASP A 458 -5.71 0.45 49.47
CA ASP A 458 -6.21 -0.94 49.56
C ASP A 458 -5.87 -1.61 50.91
N THR A 459 -6.30 -2.86 51.10
CA THR A 459 -6.10 -3.63 52.33
C THR A 459 -4.68 -4.19 52.56
N THR A 460 -3.70 -3.92 51.68
CA THR A 460 -2.35 -4.50 51.75
C THR A 460 -1.32 -3.61 52.46
N ALA A 461 -0.06 -4.06 52.47
CA ALA A 461 1.08 -3.27 52.95
C ALA A 461 1.71 -2.38 51.86
N ASP A 462 1.39 -2.60 50.57
CA ASP A 462 1.73 -1.70 49.45
C ASP A 462 0.42 -1.08 48.96
N THR A 463 -0.09 -0.14 49.76
CA THR A 463 -1.49 0.32 49.75
C THR A 463 -1.97 0.98 48.45
N LEU A 464 -1.09 1.16 47.46
CA LEU A 464 -1.29 1.99 46.28
C LEU A 464 -1.50 1.16 45.00
N ASN A 465 -1.57 -0.17 45.06
CA ASN A 465 -1.66 -0.99 43.86
C ASN A 465 -3.11 -1.29 43.43
N ALA A 466 -4.11 -1.11 44.30
CA ALA A 466 -5.53 -1.32 43.97
C ALA A 466 -5.88 -2.75 43.49
N CYS A 467 -5.03 -3.75 43.77
CA CYS A 467 -5.30 -5.15 43.45
C CYS A 467 -6.21 -5.86 44.47
N GLU A 468 -6.54 -5.17 45.58
CA GLU A 468 -7.32 -5.68 46.70
C GLU A 468 -8.43 -4.69 47.07
N THR A 469 -9.23 -5.02 48.09
CA THR A 469 -10.38 -4.17 48.49
C THR A 469 -9.94 -2.76 48.86
N ILE A 470 -10.45 -1.78 48.12
CA ILE A 470 -10.25 -0.34 48.39
C ILE A 470 -10.98 0.06 49.67
N ILE A 471 -10.28 0.73 50.58
CA ILE A 471 -10.80 1.14 51.89
C ILE A 471 -11.10 2.64 52.01
N ASN A 472 -10.63 3.48 51.07
CA ASN A 472 -10.88 4.93 51.04
C ASN A 472 -11.83 5.39 49.93
N SER A 473 -12.78 4.54 49.50
CA SER A 473 -13.73 4.86 48.42
C SER A 473 -14.52 6.16 48.64
N ALA A 474 -14.83 6.52 49.89
CA ALA A 474 -15.48 7.78 50.22
C ALA A 474 -14.65 9.04 49.87
N GLU A 475 -13.33 8.91 49.74
CA GLU A 475 -12.41 9.98 49.35
C GLU A 475 -12.17 9.97 47.83
N LEU A 476 -12.25 8.82 47.16
CA LEU A 476 -12.11 8.68 45.71
C LEU A 476 -13.34 9.16 44.93
N ASN A 477 -14.54 9.08 45.53
CA ASN A 477 -15.80 9.42 44.88
C ASN A 477 -15.86 10.89 44.38
N GLY A 478 -15.86 11.08 43.05
CA GLY A 478 -15.83 12.39 42.39
C GLY A 478 -14.43 12.96 42.15
N ASN A 479 -13.37 12.21 42.45
CA ASN A 479 -11.97 12.64 42.40
C ASN A 479 -11.14 11.79 41.42
N ILE A 480 -9.92 12.24 41.13
CA ILE A 480 -8.96 11.50 40.30
C ILE A 480 -8.12 10.62 41.23
N ALA A 481 -8.04 9.33 40.92
CA ALA A 481 -7.25 8.37 41.68
C ALA A 481 -5.78 8.39 41.23
N ILE A 482 -4.81 8.29 42.15
CA ILE A 482 -3.42 7.92 41.83
C ILE A 482 -3.05 6.58 42.45
N LEU A 483 -2.52 5.68 41.61
CA LEU A 483 -2.16 4.29 41.96
C LEU A 483 -0.88 3.84 41.24
N ARG A 484 -0.28 2.72 41.66
CA ARG A 484 0.94 2.15 41.07
C ARG A 484 0.67 0.96 40.16
N ARG A 485 1.47 0.84 39.10
CA ARG A 485 1.65 -0.42 38.35
C ARG A 485 2.14 -1.53 39.30
N GLY A 486 1.51 -2.70 39.23
CA GLY A 486 1.75 -3.83 40.13
C GLY A 486 1.50 -5.18 39.44
N GLU A 487 1.17 -6.23 40.21
CA GLU A 487 1.03 -7.59 39.67
C GLU A 487 -0.34 -7.90 39.05
N CYS A 488 -1.42 -7.22 39.45
CA CYS A 488 -2.72 -7.33 38.77
C CYS A 488 -2.79 -6.45 37.51
N GLU A 489 -3.65 -6.82 36.57
CA GLU A 489 -3.85 -6.14 35.29
C GLU A 489 -4.39 -4.70 35.42
N PHE A 490 -4.22 -3.89 34.36
CA PHE A 490 -4.61 -2.48 34.38
C PHE A 490 -6.13 -2.28 34.42
N GLY A 491 -6.90 -2.99 33.59
CA GLY A 491 -8.37 -2.92 33.58
C GLY A 491 -8.97 -3.16 34.96
N ALA A 492 -8.62 -4.26 35.62
CA ALA A 492 -9.11 -4.58 36.97
C ALA A 492 -8.82 -3.49 38.01
N LYS A 493 -7.62 -2.86 37.99
CA LYS A 493 -7.26 -1.75 38.88
C LYS A 493 -8.13 -0.51 38.64
N VAL A 494 -8.25 -0.11 37.38
CA VAL A 494 -9.00 1.08 36.97
C VAL A 494 -10.49 0.89 37.25
N LEU A 495 -11.03 -0.29 36.91
CA LEU A 495 -12.40 -0.68 37.23
C LEU A 495 -12.66 -0.71 38.74
N ALA A 496 -11.70 -1.14 39.56
CA ALA A 496 -11.85 -1.13 41.02
C ALA A 496 -11.99 0.30 41.58
N VAL A 497 -11.18 1.26 41.10
CA VAL A 497 -11.27 2.67 41.55
C VAL A 497 -12.45 3.41 40.93
N GLU A 498 -12.87 3.06 39.71
CA GLU A 498 -14.13 3.52 39.10
C GLU A 498 -15.35 3.08 39.92
N ASN A 499 -15.40 1.81 40.32
CA ASN A 499 -16.42 1.30 41.24
C ASN A 499 -16.36 1.92 42.64
N ALA A 500 -15.22 2.50 43.03
CA ALA A 500 -15.09 3.33 44.22
C ALA A 500 -15.55 4.80 44.01
N GLY A 501 -15.93 5.18 42.79
CA GLY A 501 -16.46 6.47 42.39
C GLY A 501 -15.45 7.44 41.79
N ALA A 502 -14.22 7.01 41.49
CA ALA A 502 -13.24 7.86 40.80
C ALA A 502 -13.76 8.27 39.41
N ILE A 503 -13.39 9.46 38.95
CA ILE A 503 -13.79 9.99 37.62
C ILE A 503 -12.64 10.03 36.61
N GLY A 504 -11.44 9.62 37.03
CA GLY A 504 -10.25 9.47 36.20
C GLY A 504 -9.11 8.87 37.01
N VAL A 505 -8.08 8.33 36.35
CA VAL A 505 -6.99 7.60 37.03
C VAL A 505 -5.61 7.96 36.48
N ILE A 506 -4.65 8.19 37.38
CA ILE A 506 -3.22 8.27 37.10
C ILE A 506 -2.54 7.00 37.62
N VAL A 507 -1.94 6.24 36.72
CA VAL A 507 -1.14 5.05 37.03
C VAL A 507 0.34 5.43 36.96
N VAL A 508 1.07 5.17 38.03
CA VAL A 508 2.52 5.42 38.11
C VAL A 508 3.27 4.20 37.60
N ASN A 509 4.13 4.37 36.58
CA ASN A 509 5.01 3.31 36.14
C ASN A 509 5.97 2.92 37.28
N ASN A 510 6.12 1.62 37.53
CA ASN A 510 6.95 1.08 38.63
C ASN A 510 8.41 0.83 38.23
N THR A 511 8.74 1.09 36.96
CA THR A 511 10.06 0.93 36.36
C THR A 511 10.57 2.29 35.89
N ALA A 512 11.87 2.53 35.99
CA ALA A 512 12.48 3.76 35.47
C ALA A 512 12.57 3.73 33.95
N GLY A 513 12.10 4.79 33.30
CA GLY A 513 11.95 4.91 31.85
C GLY A 513 10.67 5.66 31.52
N GLU A 514 10.28 5.62 30.24
CA GLU A 514 9.06 6.23 29.74
C GLU A 514 7.78 5.55 30.28
N SER A 515 6.64 6.18 30.05
CA SER A 515 5.34 5.51 30.19
C SER A 515 5.22 4.36 29.19
N ILE A 516 4.47 3.33 29.56
CA ILE A 516 4.09 2.24 28.66
C ILE A 516 2.59 2.24 28.47
N GLU A 517 2.13 1.72 27.34
CA GLU A 517 0.71 1.57 27.07
C GLU A 517 0.06 0.65 28.13
N MET A 518 -1.16 1.01 28.56
CA MET A 518 -1.94 0.20 29.50
C MET A 518 -2.97 -0.61 28.72
N GLY A 519 -2.65 -1.87 28.44
CA GLY A 519 -3.58 -2.80 27.80
C GLY A 519 -4.77 -3.20 28.70
N PRO A 520 -5.93 -3.56 28.10
CA PRO A 520 -7.20 -3.77 28.79
C PRO A 520 -7.18 -4.86 29.87
N GLY A 521 -6.54 -6.00 29.59
CA GLY A 521 -6.74 -7.20 30.41
C GLY A 521 -8.13 -7.81 30.21
N ALA A 522 -8.61 -8.57 31.19
CA ALA A 522 -9.95 -9.18 31.17
C ALA A 522 -11.08 -8.21 31.57
N ASP A 523 -10.78 -7.19 32.38
CA ASP A 523 -11.77 -6.26 32.94
C ASP A 523 -11.81 -4.89 32.23
N GLY A 524 -10.91 -4.63 31.26
CA GLY A 524 -10.74 -3.31 30.61
C GLY A 524 -11.98 -2.79 29.87
N ASP A 525 -12.76 -3.68 29.24
CA ASP A 525 -13.98 -3.32 28.49
C ASP A 525 -15.13 -2.84 29.39
N LEU A 526 -15.00 -3.03 30.71
CA LEU A 526 -15.98 -2.58 31.71
C LEU A 526 -15.68 -1.17 32.24
N VAL A 527 -14.51 -0.61 31.91
CA VAL A 527 -14.07 0.72 32.35
C VAL A 527 -14.76 1.80 31.51
N THR A 528 -15.24 2.86 32.15
CA THR A 528 -15.88 4.01 31.47
C THR A 528 -15.25 5.37 31.78
N ILE A 529 -14.24 5.41 32.64
CA ILE A 529 -13.47 6.63 32.95
C ILE A 529 -12.14 6.69 32.19
N PRO A 530 -11.57 7.89 31.95
CA PRO A 530 -10.24 8.01 31.36
C PRO A 530 -9.14 7.62 32.35
N SER A 531 -8.08 7.00 31.84
CA SER A 531 -6.90 6.67 32.64
C SER A 531 -5.61 6.87 31.87
N VAL A 532 -4.55 7.26 32.57
CA VAL A 532 -3.24 7.58 31.99
C VAL A 532 -2.10 6.97 32.79
N MET A 533 -1.00 6.61 32.14
CA MET A 533 0.28 6.31 32.76
C MET A 533 1.21 7.52 32.76
N VAL A 534 1.83 7.79 33.90
CA VAL A 534 2.95 8.73 34.04
C VAL A 534 4.24 8.01 34.44
N THR A 535 5.38 8.61 34.12
CA THR A 535 6.70 8.05 34.48
C THR A 535 6.86 7.92 36.00
N GLN A 536 7.72 6.99 36.42
CA GLN A 536 8.03 6.75 37.84
C GLN A 536 8.45 8.03 38.57
N VAL A 537 9.21 8.91 37.89
CA VAL A 537 9.81 10.11 38.49
C VAL A 537 8.76 11.11 38.95
N ILE A 538 7.78 11.44 38.09
CA ILE A 538 6.71 12.37 38.46
C ILE A 538 5.67 11.71 39.36
N GLY A 539 5.30 10.46 39.09
CA GLY A 539 4.30 9.74 39.89
C GLY A 539 4.69 9.57 41.36
N GLU A 540 5.94 9.18 41.64
CA GLU A 540 6.44 9.07 43.02
C GLU A 540 6.61 10.45 43.70
N ALA A 541 6.87 11.50 42.93
CA ALA A 541 6.88 12.87 43.46
C ALA A 541 5.48 13.33 43.87
N LEU A 542 4.45 13.07 43.05
CA LEU A 542 3.04 13.36 43.36
C LEU A 542 2.57 12.58 44.60
N ILE A 543 2.84 11.27 44.65
CA ILE A 543 2.54 10.42 45.82
C ILE A 543 3.24 10.97 47.07
N SER A 544 4.49 11.44 46.95
CA SER A 544 5.23 12.03 48.08
C SER A 544 4.63 13.36 48.55
N ALA A 545 4.18 14.23 47.65
CA ALA A 545 3.53 15.50 47.98
C ALA A 545 2.19 15.29 48.68
N LEU A 546 1.34 14.36 48.18
CA LEU A 546 0.09 13.97 48.83
C LEU A 546 0.32 13.40 50.24
N ASN A 547 1.32 12.53 50.42
CA ASN A 547 1.69 11.99 51.73
C ASN A 547 2.22 13.05 52.72
N ASN A 548 2.77 14.15 52.21
CA ASN A 548 3.16 15.31 53.02
C ASN A 548 1.98 16.25 53.36
N GLY A 549 0.77 15.94 52.89
CA GLY A 549 -0.45 16.72 53.15
C GLY A 549 -0.69 17.87 52.19
N GLU A 550 -0.10 17.85 50.99
CA GLU A 550 -0.47 18.79 49.93
C GLU A 550 -1.82 18.40 49.30
N ASN A 551 -2.72 19.37 49.13
CA ASN A 551 -3.95 19.18 48.37
C ASN A 551 -3.69 19.51 46.90
N ILE A 552 -3.62 18.48 46.05
CA ILE A 552 -3.33 18.62 44.61
C ILE A 552 -4.63 18.50 43.82
N THR A 553 -4.79 19.34 42.82
CA THR A 553 -5.81 19.27 41.76
C THR A 553 -5.10 18.90 40.47
N ALA A 554 -5.59 17.89 39.78
CA ALA A 554 -5.06 17.41 38.51
C ALA A 554 -6.13 17.53 37.43
N SER A 555 -5.68 17.71 36.19
CA SER A 555 -6.49 17.67 34.98
C SER A 555 -5.90 16.60 34.05
N LEU A 556 -6.71 15.64 33.63
CA LEU A 556 -6.36 14.71 32.54
C LEU A 556 -6.80 15.35 31.22
N VAL A 557 -5.87 15.52 30.28
CA VAL A 557 -6.08 16.28 29.03
C VAL A 557 -5.51 15.50 27.85
N GLY A 558 -6.28 15.43 26.76
CA GLY A 558 -5.87 14.82 25.51
C GLY A 558 -5.70 15.85 24.38
N PRO A 559 -5.43 15.39 23.15
CA PRO A 559 -5.24 16.27 22.00
C PRO A 559 -6.48 17.12 21.68
N ASP A 560 -6.25 18.29 21.09
CA ASP A 560 -7.32 19.16 20.56
C ASP A 560 -7.51 18.91 19.07
N LEU A 561 -8.41 17.98 18.77
CA LEU A 561 -8.74 17.56 17.41
C LEU A 561 -9.63 18.56 16.64
N THR A 562 -10.02 19.69 17.24
CA THR A 562 -11.01 20.63 16.65
C THR A 562 -10.61 21.17 15.27
N ASP A 563 -9.31 21.42 15.05
CA ASP A 563 -8.77 21.93 13.79
C ASP A 563 -7.99 20.85 12.99
N PHE A 564 -8.12 19.56 13.34
CA PHE A 564 -7.42 18.47 12.64
C PHE A 564 -8.12 18.11 11.32
N ILE A 565 -7.32 17.81 10.30
CA ILE A 565 -7.79 17.36 9.00
C ILE A 565 -7.81 15.83 8.95
N ASP A 566 -8.94 15.24 8.57
CA ASP A 566 -9.06 13.80 8.42
C ASP A 566 -8.48 13.34 7.07
N GLY A 567 -7.40 12.56 7.13
CA GLY A 567 -6.74 11.97 5.96
C GLY A 567 -7.63 11.01 5.17
N GLY A 568 -8.66 10.43 5.80
CA GLY A 568 -9.66 9.57 5.16
C GLY A 568 -10.55 10.25 4.10
N PHE A 569 -10.41 11.57 3.91
CA PHE A 569 -11.00 12.30 2.78
C PHE A 569 -10.01 12.69 1.69
N ASP A 570 -8.70 12.44 1.85
CA ASP A 570 -7.72 12.61 0.79
C ASP A 570 -7.59 11.32 -0.03
N ASN A 571 -8.38 11.23 -1.10
CA ASN A 571 -8.36 10.09 -2.03
C ASN A 571 -6.98 9.92 -2.69
N GLY A 572 -6.17 10.98 -2.75
CA GLY A 572 -4.78 10.90 -3.19
C GLY A 572 -3.93 10.07 -2.21
N ILE A 573 -4.06 10.31 -0.91
CA ILE A 573 -3.36 9.51 0.11
C ILE A 573 -3.90 8.08 0.13
N ILE A 574 -5.22 7.86 0.13
CA ILE A 574 -5.80 6.51 0.14
C ILE A 574 -5.34 5.68 -1.08
N ALA A 575 -5.27 6.30 -2.26
CA ALA A 575 -4.77 5.65 -3.47
C ALA A 575 -3.25 5.41 -3.45
N HIS A 576 -2.48 6.27 -2.78
CA HIS A 576 -1.05 6.07 -2.52
C HIS A 576 -0.84 4.82 -1.65
N GLU A 577 -1.51 4.75 -0.49
CA GLU A 577 -1.39 3.62 0.43
C GLU A 577 -1.78 2.28 -0.23
N TYR A 578 -2.91 2.23 -0.96
CA TYR A 578 -3.31 1.03 -1.72
C TYR A 578 -2.28 0.67 -2.82
N GLY A 579 -1.58 1.68 -3.35
CA GLY A 579 -0.49 1.52 -4.31
C GLY A 579 0.72 0.75 -3.79
N HIS A 580 1.01 0.82 -2.48
CA HIS A 580 2.00 -0.05 -1.85
C HIS A 580 1.54 -1.51 -1.89
N GLY A 581 0.26 -1.76 -1.61
CA GLY A 581 -0.33 -3.09 -1.72
C GLY A 581 -0.15 -3.70 -3.12
N ILE A 582 -0.53 -2.95 -4.16
CA ILE A 582 -0.40 -3.39 -5.57
C ILE A 582 1.07 -3.66 -5.93
N SER A 583 1.96 -2.71 -5.63
CA SER A 583 3.37 -2.80 -6.06
C SER A 583 4.12 -3.94 -5.35
N ASN A 584 3.90 -4.16 -4.05
CA ASN A 584 4.52 -5.25 -3.31
C ASN A 584 3.99 -6.63 -3.69
N ARG A 585 2.69 -6.79 -3.96
CA ARG A 585 2.13 -8.08 -4.43
C ARG A 585 2.60 -8.46 -5.84
N LEU A 586 2.82 -7.48 -6.72
CA LEU A 586 3.26 -7.75 -8.09
C LEU A 586 4.78 -7.92 -8.24
N ALA A 587 5.59 -7.15 -7.50
CA ALA A 587 7.04 -7.18 -7.61
C ALA A 587 7.62 -8.51 -7.09
N GLY A 588 8.28 -9.29 -7.95
CA GLY A 588 8.84 -10.59 -7.56
C GLY A 588 7.79 -11.71 -7.31
N GLY A 589 6.51 -11.39 -7.45
CA GLY A 589 5.38 -12.34 -7.45
C GLY A 589 4.60 -12.40 -6.12
N PRO A 590 3.35 -12.90 -6.14
CA PRO A 590 2.41 -12.76 -5.01
C PRO A 590 2.88 -13.35 -3.67
N SER A 591 3.73 -14.38 -3.67
CA SER A 591 4.29 -14.98 -2.46
C SER A 591 5.45 -14.17 -1.86
N ALA A 592 5.86 -13.04 -2.47
CA ALA A 592 7.13 -12.36 -2.20
C ALA A 592 6.97 -10.84 -1.97
N ALA A 593 6.06 -10.44 -1.08
CA ALA A 593 5.76 -9.04 -0.72
C ALA A 593 6.92 -8.21 -0.08
N ASN A 594 8.15 -8.73 -0.11
CA ASN A 594 9.37 -8.10 0.43
C ASN A 594 10.32 -7.57 -0.66
N CYS A 595 9.89 -7.57 -1.93
CA CYS A 595 10.75 -7.33 -3.08
C CYS A 595 11.04 -5.87 -3.41
N LEU A 596 10.49 -4.92 -2.65
CA LEU A 596 10.68 -3.47 -2.81
C LEU A 596 11.28 -2.83 -1.55
N GLN A 597 12.05 -3.59 -0.79
CA GLN A 597 12.73 -3.17 0.45
C GLN A 597 14.22 -2.80 0.24
N ASN A 598 14.72 -2.91 -0.99
CA ASN A 598 16.10 -2.59 -1.33
C ASN A 598 16.33 -1.06 -1.34
N ASN A 599 17.59 -0.64 -1.32
CA ASN A 599 17.90 0.78 -1.13
C ASN A 599 17.45 1.67 -2.31
N GLU A 600 17.55 1.21 -3.55
CA GLU A 600 17.09 1.94 -4.75
C GLU A 600 15.63 1.62 -5.15
N GLN A 601 14.79 1.19 -4.21
CA GLN A 601 13.41 0.79 -4.50
C GLN A 601 12.52 1.95 -5.00
N MET A 602 11.51 1.59 -5.81
CA MET A 602 10.60 2.50 -6.52
C MET A 602 9.17 2.53 -5.94
N GLY A 603 8.90 1.79 -4.85
CA GLY A 603 7.63 1.62 -4.11
C GLY A 603 6.78 2.88 -4.04
N GLU A 604 7.27 3.84 -3.26
CA GLU A 604 6.78 5.23 -3.12
C GLU A 604 6.37 5.90 -4.44
N GLY A 605 7.15 5.65 -5.50
CA GLY A 605 6.94 6.25 -6.81
C GLY A 605 5.83 5.58 -7.61
N TRP A 606 5.61 4.27 -7.45
CA TRP A 606 4.41 3.63 -7.98
C TRP A 606 3.18 4.09 -7.20
N SER A 607 3.26 4.19 -5.87
CA SER A 607 2.18 4.67 -5.02
C SER A 607 1.73 6.10 -5.38
N ASP A 608 2.66 7.06 -5.50
CA ASP A 608 2.33 8.41 -5.97
C ASP A 608 1.73 8.40 -7.38
N TRP A 609 2.28 7.58 -8.28
CA TRP A 609 1.75 7.48 -9.64
C TRP A 609 0.33 6.89 -9.68
N PHE A 610 0.03 5.86 -8.88
CA PHE A 610 -1.33 5.31 -8.75
C PHE A 610 -2.34 6.38 -8.30
N ALA A 611 -1.98 7.18 -7.29
CA ALA A 611 -2.79 8.31 -6.84
C ALA A 611 -3.02 9.37 -7.93
N LEU A 612 -1.97 9.74 -8.67
CA LEU A 612 -2.04 10.68 -9.78
C LEU A 612 -2.95 10.18 -10.92
N MET A 613 -2.88 8.88 -11.25
CA MET A 613 -3.69 8.30 -12.34
C MET A 613 -5.19 8.33 -12.04
N VAL A 614 -5.60 7.93 -10.83
CA VAL A 614 -7.04 7.85 -10.49
C VAL A 614 -7.68 9.23 -10.22
N THR A 615 -6.86 10.24 -9.94
CA THR A 615 -7.30 11.64 -9.71
C THR A 615 -7.04 12.57 -10.90
N MET A 616 -6.65 12.04 -12.06
CA MET A 616 -6.48 12.81 -13.30
C MET A 616 -7.82 13.16 -13.94
N LYS A 617 -7.96 14.39 -14.48
CA LYS A 617 -9.19 14.86 -15.13
C LYS A 617 -8.95 15.08 -16.63
N ALA A 618 -10.01 14.91 -17.42
CA ALA A 618 -10.01 15.20 -18.86
C ALA A 618 -9.74 16.68 -19.23
N SER A 619 -9.72 17.57 -18.23
CA SER A 619 -9.39 19.00 -18.37
C SER A 619 -7.93 19.33 -18.08
N ASP A 620 -7.19 18.42 -17.46
CA ASP A 620 -5.80 18.65 -17.06
C ASP A 620 -4.90 18.69 -18.31
N VAL A 621 -3.79 19.41 -18.24
CA VAL A 621 -2.72 19.38 -19.24
C VAL A 621 -1.37 19.03 -18.61
N SER A 622 -0.40 18.64 -19.43
CA SER A 622 0.92 18.16 -18.96
C SER A 622 1.73 19.15 -18.11
N THR A 623 1.42 20.44 -18.21
CA THR A 623 2.03 21.52 -17.40
C THR A 623 1.28 21.85 -16.10
N ASP A 624 0.14 21.21 -15.83
CA ASP A 624 -0.64 21.42 -14.61
C ASP A 624 0.01 20.66 -13.43
N GLY A 625 1.03 21.29 -12.82
CA GLY A 625 1.81 20.70 -11.74
C GLY A 625 0.97 20.22 -10.56
N ARG A 626 0.99 18.91 -10.28
CA ARG A 626 0.25 18.25 -9.18
C ARG A 626 1.12 18.07 -7.93
N GLY A 627 0.64 18.48 -6.76
CA GLY A 627 1.22 18.09 -5.47
C GLY A 627 0.59 16.80 -4.93
N ILE A 628 1.07 16.31 -3.77
CA ILE A 628 0.48 15.17 -3.04
C ILE A 628 0.15 15.60 -1.60
N GLY A 629 -1.00 15.20 -1.07
CA GLY A 629 -1.44 15.51 0.30
C GLY A 629 -1.68 17.01 0.53
N THR A 630 -2.08 17.76 -0.51
CA THR A 630 -2.29 19.21 -0.40
C THR A 630 -3.45 19.56 0.54
N PHE A 631 -4.48 18.72 0.62
CA PHE A 631 -5.58 18.90 1.55
C PHE A 631 -5.14 18.58 2.99
N ALA A 632 -4.56 17.40 3.20
CA ALA A 632 -4.06 16.96 4.51
C ALA A 632 -3.10 17.98 5.17
N THR A 633 -2.27 18.65 4.36
CA THR A 633 -1.32 19.69 4.82
C THR A 633 -1.87 21.13 4.80
N SER A 634 -3.19 21.33 4.67
CA SER A 634 -3.85 22.66 4.63
C SER A 634 -3.34 23.60 3.51
N GLN A 635 -2.83 23.05 2.41
CA GLN A 635 -2.32 23.81 1.28
C GLN A 635 -3.39 24.05 0.20
N SER A 636 -3.11 24.98 -0.73
CA SER A 636 -3.94 25.14 -1.94
C SER A 636 -3.71 23.97 -2.90
N THR A 637 -4.72 23.63 -3.70
CA THR A 637 -4.69 22.55 -4.70
C THR A 637 -3.53 22.60 -5.71
N THR A 638 -2.93 23.78 -5.93
CA THR A 638 -1.79 23.98 -6.84
C THR A 638 -0.43 24.02 -6.13
N ALA A 639 -0.37 23.76 -4.82
CA ALA A 639 0.85 23.81 -4.03
C ALA A 639 1.71 22.55 -4.22
N VAL A 640 2.86 22.50 -3.54
CA VAL A 640 3.80 21.38 -3.65
C VAL A 640 3.36 20.14 -2.86
N GLY A 641 2.61 20.33 -1.78
CA GLY A 641 2.25 19.23 -0.87
C GLY A 641 3.48 18.75 -0.09
N ILE A 642 3.67 17.42 -0.05
CA ILE A 642 4.68 16.73 0.78
C ILE A 642 5.88 16.17 0.00
N ARG A 643 6.00 16.46 -1.30
CA ARG A 643 7.10 15.96 -2.16
C ARG A 643 8.09 17.09 -2.53
N PRO A 644 9.33 16.79 -2.98
CA PRO A 644 10.36 17.79 -3.27
C PRO A 644 9.98 18.85 -4.32
N ALA A 645 9.14 18.48 -5.30
CA ALA A 645 8.48 19.40 -6.23
C ALA A 645 7.13 18.80 -6.66
N ARG A 646 6.39 19.56 -7.49
CA ARG A 646 5.15 19.07 -8.11
C ARG A 646 5.46 18.11 -9.25
N TYR A 647 4.57 17.16 -9.53
CA TYR A 647 4.64 16.35 -10.73
C TYR A 647 4.24 17.20 -11.94
N ASN A 648 5.22 17.50 -12.80
CA ASN A 648 5.08 18.42 -13.93
C ASN A 648 6.08 18.04 -15.04
N THR A 649 5.65 18.10 -16.30
CA THR A 649 6.53 17.87 -17.46
C THR A 649 7.39 19.08 -17.82
N ASP A 650 7.09 20.27 -17.26
CA ASP A 650 7.96 21.44 -17.34
C ASP A 650 9.17 21.28 -16.41
N PHE A 651 10.34 21.04 -17.00
CA PHE A 651 11.62 20.91 -16.30
C PHE A 651 12.04 22.17 -15.50
N SER A 652 11.36 23.31 -15.67
CA SER A 652 11.57 24.50 -14.84
C SER A 652 10.76 24.48 -13.53
N ASP A 653 9.70 23.68 -13.44
CA ASP A 653 8.93 23.40 -12.22
C ASP A 653 9.40 22.11 -11.54
N ASN A 654 9.69 21.06 -12.34
CA ASN A 654 10.28 19.80 -11.86
C ASN A 654 11.39 19.32 -12.81
N GLY A 655 12.62 19.78 -12.55
CA GLY A 655 13.82 19.41 -13.30
C GLY A 655 14.59 18.20 -12.75
N PHE A 656 13.98 17.36 -11.90
CA PHE A 656 14.67 16.22 -11.32
C PHE A 656 14.90 15.11 -12.36
N THR A 657 16.09 14.49 -12.30
CA THR A 657 16.56 13.38 -13.13
C THR A 657 17.05 12.24 -12.23
N TYR A 658 17.37 11.08 -12.83
CA TYR A 658 17.78 9.87 -12.13
C TYR A 658 18.89 10.11 -11.11
N ASN A 659 19.91 10.91 -11.41
CA ASN A 659 21.00 11.20 -10.46
C ASN A 659 20.54 11.85 -9.14
N ALA A 660 19.32 12.40 -9.06
CA ALA A 660 18.77 12.86 -7.78
C ALA A 660 18.49 11.71 -6.78
N SER A 661 18.28 10.47 -7.27
CA SER A 661 18.13 9.28 -6.42
C SER A 661 19.38 9.01 -5.56
N ASN A 662 20.56 9.52 -5.95
CA ASN A 662 21.78 9.44 -5.15
C ASN A 662 21.78 10.35 -3.88
N THR A 663 20.85 11.31 -3.77
CA THR A 663 20.95 12.39 -2.76
C THR A 663 19.67 12.76 -2.03
N LEU A 664 18.49 12.43 -2.56
CA LEU A 664 17.21 12.66 -1.89
C LEU A 664 16.94 11.64 -0.76
N SER A 665 16.05 11.99 0.16
CA SER A 665 15.68 11.15 1.31
C SER A 665 15.10 9.79 0.90
N GLN A 666 15.34 8.77 1.73
CA GLN A 666 14.73 7.45 1.58
C GLN A 666 13.44 7.37 2.42
N PRO A 667 12.42 6.62 1.99
CA PRO A 667 12.21 6.13 0.62
C PRO A 667 11.59 7.22 -0.30
N HIS A 668 10.83 8.15 0.26
CA HIS A 668 9.97 9.12 -0.45
C HIS A 668 10.66 9.91 -1.56
N GLY A 669 11.89 10.38 -1.30
CA GLY A 669 12.67 11.17 -2.24
C GLY A 669 13.18 10.37 -3.44
N ILE A 670 13.34 9.05 -3.30
CA ILE A 670 13.62 8.13 -4.41
C ILE A 670 12.35 7.97 -5.25
N GLY A 671 11.25 7.59 -4.61
CA GLY A 671 9.94 7.39 -5.26
C GLY A 671 9.52 8.59 -6.09
N PHE A 672 9.71 9.79 -5.56
CA PHE A 672 9.44 11.03 -6.28
C PHE A 672 10.16 11.14 -7.63
N VAL A 673 11.41 10.67 -7.76
CA VAL A 673 12.16 10.67 -9.04
C VAL A 673 11.57 9.64 -10.02
N TRP A 674 11.15 8.47 -9.50
CA TRP A 674 10.49 7.45 -10.30
C TRP A 674 9.11 7.90 -10.81
N ALA A 675 8.25 8.38 -9.90
CA ALA A 675 6.94 8.96 -10.21
C ALA A 675 7.04 10.13 -11.20
N THR A 676 8.06 10.99 -11.07
CA THR A 676 8.34 12.08 -12.02
C THR A 676 8.59 11.54 -13.43
N THR A 677 9.29 10.40 -13.57
CA THR A 677 9.53 9.76 -14.88
C THR A 677 8.26 9.09 -15.42
N LEU A 678 7.47 8.43 -14.57
CA LEU A 678 6.19 7.84 -14.98
C LEU A 678 5.13 8.90 -15.31
N TRP A 679 5.18 10.09 -14.71
CA TRP A 679 4.30 11.21 -15.03
C TRP A 679 4.55 11.76 -16.43
N ASP A 680 5.82 11.99 -16.79
CA ASP A 680 6.21 12.33 -18.17
C ASP A 680 5.75 11.24 -19.16
N LEU A 681 5.90 9.96 -18.80
CA LEU A 681 5.48 8.83 -19.63
C LEU A 681 3.96 8.83 -19.85
N THR A 682 3.22 9.14 -18.79
CA THR A 682 1.75 9.24 -18.80
C THR A 682 1.29 10.31 -19.78
N TRP A 683 1.86 11.51 -19.71
CA TRP A 683 1.55 12.59 -20.64
C TRP A 683 1.98 12.27 -22.08
N ALA A 684 3.15 11.67 -22.27
CA ALA A 684 3.60 11.23 -23.59
C ALA A 684 2.62 10.21 -24.23
N TYR A 685 2.04 9.30 -23.44
CA TYR A 685 0.98 8.39 -23.89
C TYR A 685 -0.34 9.11 -24.18
N ILE A 686 -0.74 10.07 -23.34
CA ILE A 686 -1.96 10.88 -23.53
C ILE A 686 -1.86 11.76 -24.79
N ASP A 687 -0.70 12.39 -25.03
CA ASP A 687 -0.47 13.18 -26.24
C ASP A 687 -0.55 12.32 -27.52
N LYS A 688 -0.12 11.06 -27.45
CA LYS A 688 -0.16 10.11 -28.57
C LYS A 688 -1.53 9.49 -28.82
N TYR A 689 -2.30 9.21 -27.76
CA TYR A 689 -3.51 8.37 -27.83
C TYR A 689 -4.81 9.06 -27.34
N GLY A 690 -4.73 10.29 -26.85
CA GLY A 690 -5.82 11.02 -26.18
C GLY A 690 -6.02 10.58 -24.73
N PHE A 691 -6.75 11.38 -23.94
CA PHE A 691 -7.26 10.97 -22.62
C PHE A 691 -8.64 10.32 -22.76
N ASP A 692 -8.93 9.30 -21.95
CA ASP A 692 -10.23 8.64 -21.85
C ASP A 692 -10.64 8.54 -20.38
N SER A 693 -11.84 9.05 -20.04
CA SER A 693 -12.30 9.15 -18.65
C SER A 693 -12.83 7.83 -18.07
N ASP A 694 -13.04 6.80 -18.90
CA ASP A 694 -13.39 5.46 -18.40
C ASP A 694 -12.13 4.78 -17.85
N LEU A 695 -11.95 4.80 -16.53
CA LEU A 695 -10.82 4.16 -15.84
C LEU A 695 -10.86 2.62 -15.87
N TYR A 696 -11.97 2.00 -16.30
CA TYR A 696 -12.14 0.54 -16.27
C TYR A 696 -11.98 -0.10 -17.65
N ASN A 697 -12.55 0.51 -18.69
CA ASN A 697 -12.61 -0.04 -20.06
C ASN A 697 -12.14 0.96 -21.12
N GLY A 698 -11.66 2.14 -20.70
CA GLY A 698 -11.15 3.16 -21.59
C GLY A 698 -9.93 2.68 -22.39
N ASN A 699 -9.71 3.33 -23.51
CA ASN A 699 -8.65 2.97 -24.47
C ASN A 699 -7.70 4.14 -24.76
N GLY A 700 -7.74 5.19 -23.94
CA GLY A 700 -6.87 6.36 -24.01
C GLY A 700 -5.43 6.04 -23.60
N GLY A 701 -4.56 7.03 -23.73
CA GLY A 701 -3.16 6.99 -23.31
C GLY A 701 -3.02 6.69 -21.82
N ASN A 702 -3.88 7.27 -20.98
CA ASN A 702 -3.95 6.97 -19.55
C ASN A 702 -4.22 5.47 -19.30
N ASN A 703 -5.24 4.87 -19.91
CA ASN A 703 -5.50 3.42 -19.75
C ASN A 703 -4.37 2.55 -20.33
N LYS A 704 -3.72 2.99 -21.42
CA LYS A 704 -2.59 2.27 -22.01
C LYS A 704 -1.38 2.25 -21.09
N VAL A 705 -1.03 3.39 -20.48
CA VAL A 705 0.08 3.43 -19.52
C VAL A 705 -0.29 2.70 -18.21
N MET A 706 -1.56 2.70 -17.78
CA MET A 706 -2.07 1.86 -16.68
C MET A 706 -1.79 0.38 -16.91
N ASN A 707 -2.22 -0.15 -18.06
CA ASN A 707 -1.90 -1.53 -18.44
C ASN A 707 -0.39 -1.78 -18.59
N LEU A 708 0.37 -0.81 -19.12
CA LEU A 708 1.81 -0.94 -19.32
C LEU A 708 2.57 -1.08 -17.99
N VAL A 709 2.28 -0.21 -17.01
CA VAL A 709 2.98 -0.18 -15.72
C VAL A 709 2.63 -1.39 -14.85
N ILE A 710 1.36 -1.82 -14.81
CA ILE A 710 0.98 -3.08 -14.12
C ILE A 710 1.71 -4.28 -14.72
N ASN A 711 1.82 -4.36 -16.05
CA ASN A 711 2.58 -5.43 -16.68
C ASN A 711 4.10 -5.29 -16.48
N GLY A 712 4.64 -4.07 -16.38
CA GLY A 712 6.02 -3.83 -15.99
C GLY A 712 6.31 -4.32 -14.56
N LEU A 713 5.45 -4.01 -13.59
CA LEU A 713 5.53 -4.48 -12.20
C LEU A 713 5.57 -6.02 -12.10
N LYS A 714 4.80 -6.74 -12.94
CA LYS A 714 4.85 -8.21 -13.02
C LYS A 714 6.12 -8.77 -13.68
N LEU A 715 6.79 -7.99 -14.51
CA LEU A 715 7.98 -8.44 -15.26
C LEU A 715 9.29 -8.13 -14.53
N GLN A 716 9.30 -7.15 -13.63
CA GLN A 716 10.52 -6.80 -12.90
C GLN A 716 10.96 -7.92 -11.93
N PRO A 717 12.27 -8.08 -11.69
CA PRO A 717 12.80 -9.01 -10.71
C PRO A 717 12.55 -8.51 -9.27
N CYS A 718 12.80 -9.38 -8.28
CA CYS A 718 12.83 -8.94 -6.88
C CYS A 718 14.01 -8.00 -6.62
N ASN A 719 13.91 -7.11 -5.63
CA ASN A 719 14.87 -6.04 -5.33
C ASN A 719 15.26 -5.24 -6.60
N SER A 720 14.29 -4.59 -7.25
CA SER A 720 14.52 -3.85 -8.50
C SER A 720 15.06 -2.45 -8.27
N GLY A 721 16.02 -2.03 -9.12
CA GLY A 721 16.42 -0.62 -9.29
C GLY A 721 15.72 0.02 -10.50
N PHE A 722 15.99 1.30 -10.77
CA PHE A 722 15.26 2.06 -11.79
C PHE A 722 15.50 1.53 -13.22
N VAL A 723 16.69 0.96 -13.46
CA VAL A 723 17.04 0.34 -14.75
C VAL A 723 16.26 -0.98 -14.93
N ASP A 724 16.14 -1.81 -13.90
CA ASP A 724 15.26 -3.00 -13.91
C ASP A 724 13.80 -2.60 -14.22
N GLY A 725 13.27 -1.58 -13.52
CA GLY A 725 11.89 -1.11 -13.70
C GLY A 725 11.62 -0.58 -15.12
N ARG A 726 12.55 0.22 -15.66
CA ARG A 726 12.50 0.70 -17.06
C ARG A 726 12.48 -0.48 -18.05
N ASP A 727 13.39 -1.42 -17.88
CA ASP A 727 13.55 -2.55 -18.81
C ASP A 727 12.35 -3.51 -18.74
N ALA A 728 11.70 -3.63 -17.57
CA ALA A 728 10.45 -4.35 -17.41
C ALA A 728 9.27 -3.64 -18.10
N ILE A 729 9.16 -2.30 -18.02
CA ILE A 729 8.18 -1.50 -18.77
C ILE A 729 8.39 -1.64 -20.29
N LEU A 730 9.64 -1.58 -20.75
CA LEU A 730 9.98 -1.82 -22.16
C LEU A 730 9.64 -3.25 -22.60
N ALA A 731 9.84 -4.25 -21.73
CA ALA A 731 9.43 -5.62 -22.00
C ALA A 731 7.91 -5.77 -22.08
N ALA A 732 7.15 -5.07 -21.23
CA ALA A 732 5.68 -5.05 -21.25
C ALA A 732 5.13 -4.49 -22.57
N ASP A 733 5.67 -3.39 -23.09
CA ASP A 733 5.27 -2.85 -24.41
C ASP A 733 5.56 -3.85 -25.54
N ARG A 734 6.74 -4.50 -25.53
CA ARG A 734 7.02 -5.57 -26.52
C ARG A 734 6.06 -6.75 -26.40
N LEU A 735 5.64 -7.09 -25.18
CA LEU A 735 4.77 -8.24 -24.90
C LEU A 735 3.32 -8.03 -25.35
N SER A 736 2.81 -6.82 -25.10
CA SER A 736 1.39 -6.47 -25.24
C SER A 736 1.07 -5.77 -26.56
N THR A 737 1.99 -4.97 -27.11
CA THR A 737 1.78 -4.23 -28.38
C THR A 737 2.64 -4.74 -29.53
N GLY A 738 3.67 -5.55 -29.24
CA GLY A 738 4.73 -5.88 -30.20
C GLY A 738 5.81 -4.80 -30.32
N GLY A 739 5.88 -3.85 -29.39
CA GLY A 739 6.91 -2.81 -29.36
C GLY A 739 6.55 -1.58 -30.18
N VAL A 740 5.30 -1.13 -30.11
CA VAL A 740 4.79 0.05 -30.85
C VAL A 740 5.22 1.36 -30.17
N ASP A 741 5.46 1.34 -28.86
CA ASP A 741 5.76 2.53 -28.07
C ASP A 741 7.22 2.63 -27.58
N GLN A 742 8.08 1.65 -27.91
CA GLN A 742 9.50 1.64 -27.55
C GLN A 742 10.22 2.99 -27.75
N CYS A 743 9.93 3.74 -28.83
CA CYS A 743 10.50 5.08 -29.05
C CYS A 743 10.14 6.04 -27.92
N LEU A 744 8.83 6.14 -27.65
CA LEU A 744 8.23 7.06 -26.71
C LEU A 744 8.69 6.78 -25.28
N ILE A 745 8.72 5.49 -24.93
CA ILE A 745 9.23 5.02 -23.64
C ILE A 745 10.72 5.40 -23.51
N TRP A 746 11.56 5.04 -24.48
CA TRP A 746 12.99 5.38 -24.41
C TRP A 746 13.24 6.90 -24.40
N GLU A 747 12.49 7.70 -25.15
CA GLU A 747 12.61 9.16 -25.19
C GLU A 747 12.35 9.78 -23.81
N VAL A 748 11.29 9.37 -23.14
CA VAL A 748 10.95 9.83 -21.79
C VAL A 748 12.00 9.40 -20.76
N PHE A 749 12.32 8.10 -20.72
CA PHE A 749 13.29 7.58 -19.76
C PHE A 749 14.68 8.21 -19.97
N ALA A 750 15.15 8.35 -21.22
CA ALA A 750 16.40 9.03 -21.52
C ALA A 750 16.36 10.53 -21.13
N ALA A 751 15.24 11.24 -21.35
CA ALA A 751 15.11 12.63 -20.93
C ALA A 751 15.22 12.83 -19.41
N ARG A 752 14.81 11.84 -18.61
CA ARG A 752 14.94 11.81 -17.14
C ARG A 752 16.22 11.14 -16.64
N GLY A 753 17.19 10.83 -17.51
CA GLY A 753 18.50 10.28 -17.11
C GLY A 753 18.57 8.75 -17.00
N LEU A 754 17.55 8.03 -17.47
CA LEU A 754 17.46 6.57 -17.54
C LEU A 754 17.68 6.04 -18.98
N GLY A 755 18.62 6.64 -19.71
CA GLY A 755 19.04 6.26 -21.05
C GLY A 755 19.71 4.89 -21.12
N VAL A 756 20.06 4.46 -22.34
CA VAL A 756 20.48 3.07 -22.64
C VAL A 756 21.75 2.62 -21.90
N ASN A 757 22.58 3.55 -21.45
CA ASN A 757 23.80 3.29 -20.67
C ASN A 757 23.67 3.76 -19.21
N ALA A 758 22.47 4.05 -18.71
CA ALA A 758 22.26 4.33 -17.30
C ALA A 758 22.58 3.07 -16.48
N GLU A 759 23.30 3.25 -15.37
CA GLU A 759 23.73 2.15 -14.50
C GLU A 759 23.05 2.33 -13.14
N GLN A 760 22.39 1.28 -12.63
CA GLN A 760 21.79 1.31 -11.29
C GLN A 760 22.78 0.94 -10.17
N GLY A 761 23.91 0.33 -10.52
CA GLY A 761 24.88 -0.12 -9.53
C GLY A 761 24.38 -1.30 -8.71
N ASP A 762 24.67 -1.29 -7.41
CA ASP A 762 24.18 -2.30 -6.48
C ASP A 762 22.79 -1.93 -5.93
N VAL A 763 21.85 -2.89 -5.93
CA VAL A 763 20.46 -2.70 -5.46
C VAL A 763 20.38 -2.27 -3.99
N ASP A 764 21.44 -2.57 -3.24
CA ASP A 764 21.62 -2.27 -1.82
C ASP A 764 22.45 -0.97 -1.59
N SER A 765 22.65 -0.14 -2.61
CA SER A 765 23.41 1.13 -2.56
C SER A 765 22.59 2.34 -3.04
N ARG A 766 23.04 3.54 -2.64
CA ARG A 766 22.40 4.86 -2.85
C ARG A 766 23.34 5.91 -3.45
N SER A 767 24.47 5.49 -4.02
CA SER A 767 25.58 6.42 -4.34
C SER A 767 26.40 6.06 -5.57
N ASP A 768 25.97 5.04 -6.29
CA ASP A 768 26.61 4.45 -7.47
C ASP A 768 25.65 4.39 -8.68
N GLN A 769 24.45 4.96 -8.56
CA GLN A 769 23.56 5.19 -9.70
C GLN A 769 24.20 6.23 -10.65
N ILE A 770 24.29 5.89 -11.94
CA ILE A 770 24.85 6.76 -12.99
C ILE A 770 23.76 7.06 -14.02
N GLU A 771 23.44 8.35 -14.18
CA GLU A 771 22.49 8.79 -15.20
C GLU A 771 23.08 8.82 -16.61
N ASP A 772 22.24 8.52 -17.59
CA ASP A 772 22.53 8.62 -19.02
C ASP A 772 21.34 9.22 -19.75
N PHE A 773 21.61 10.04 -20.77
CA PHE A 773 20.58 10.68 -21.61
C PHE A 773 20.60 10.12 -23.05
N THR A 774 21.33 9.02 -23.27
CA THR A 774 21.54 8.45 -24.60
C THR A 774 20.40 7.52 -25.00
N MET A 775 19.79 7.79 -26.16
CA MET A 775 18.86 6.87 -26.82
C MET A 775 19.57 5.62 -27.36
N PRO A 776 18.94 4.43 -27.38
CA PRO A 776 19.49 3.29 -28.10
C PRO A 776 19.71 3.62 -29.59
N LEU A 777 20.65 2.93 -30.23
CA LEU A 777 20.95 3.15 -31.66
C LEU A 777 19.68 2.94 -32.51
N SER A 778 19.43 3.78 -33.51
CA SER A 778 18.26 3.66 -34.40
C SER A 778 18.25 2.37 -35.24
N SER A 779 19.33 1.60 -35.23
CA SER A 779 19.43 0.25 -35.81
C SER A 779 19.05 -0.88 -34.84
N THR A 780 18.69 -0.55 -33.59
CA THR A 780 18.28 -1.54 -32.58
C THR A 780 16.93 -2.15 -32.97
N PRO A 781 16.72 -3.48 -32.92
CA PRO A 781 15.47 -4.09 -33.36
C PRO A 781 14.22 -3.60 -32.63
N SER A 782 14.31 -3.28 -31.33
CA SER A 782 13.21 -2.64 -30.57
C SER A 782 12.84 -1.25 -31.12
N LEU A 783 13.80 -0.57 -31.75
CA LEU A 783 13.59 0.72 -32.40
C LEU A 783 13.32 0.57 -33.92
N ALA A 784 13.08 -0.64 -34.46
CA ALA A 784 12.78 -0.80 -35.89
C ALA A 784 11.45 -0.14 -36.31
N ASN A 785 10.49 -0.04 -35.39
CA ASN A 785 9.24 0.70 -35.56
C ASN A 785 9.41 2.21 -35.33
N CYS A 786 10.55 2.64 -34.79
CA CYS A 786 10.97 4.04 -34.75
C CYS A 786 11.39 4.42 -36.16
N SER A 787 10.39 4.59 -37.01
CA SER A 787 10.52 5.34 -38.24
C SER A 787 11.22 6.64 -37.85
N ALA A 788 12.44 6.85 -38.35
CA ALA A 788 13.11 8.13 -38.19
C ALA A 788 12.24 9.17 -38.89
N LEU A 789 11.35 9.77 -38.09
CA LEU A 789 10.47 10.84 -38.48
C LEU A 789 11.39 12.02 -38.73
N SER A 790 11.82 12.10 -39.99
CA SER A 790 12.58 13.22 -40.49
C SER A 790 11.85 14.51 -40.11
N VAL A 791 12.63 15.58 -40.03
CA VAL A 791 12.28 16.86 -39.41
C VAL A 791 10.88 17.45 -39.74
N PRO A 792 10.18 17.14 -40.86
CA PRO A 792 8.78 17.58 -41.04
C PRO A 792 7.71 17.00 -40.08
N GLU A 793 7.94 15.93 -39.32
CA GLU A 793 6.91 15.41 -38.39
C GLU A 793 7.01 15.95 -36.96
N PHE A 794 8.08 16.66 -36.60
CA PHE A 794 8.09 17.45 -35.35
C PHE A 794 7.08 18.62 -35.40
N ASP A 795 6.59 18.99 -36.59
CA ASP A 795 5.46 19.92 -36.76
C ASP A 795 4.09 19.29 -36.38
N LYS A 796 3.97 17.96 -36.22
CA LYS A 796 2.69 17.29 -35.89
C LYS A 796 2.20 17.53 -34.47
N ALA A 797 3.10 17.73 -33.49
CA ALA A 797 2.73 17.97 -32.10
C ALA A 797 1.86 19.23 -31.88
N ASN A 798 1.79 20.11 -32.88
CA ASN A 798 0.97 21.32 -32.83
C ASN A 798 -0.52 21.10 -33.13
N LEU A 799 -0.98 19.91 -33.51
CA LEU A 799 -2.37 19.66 -33.91
C LEU A 799 -2.90 18.31 -33.39
N SER A 800 -3.94 18.37 -32.54
CA SER A 800 -4.68 17.20 -32.04
C SER A 800 -6.10 17.19 -32.61
N VAL A 801 -6.64 16.00 -32.88
CA VAL A 801 -7.93 15.80 -33.55
C VAL A 801 -8.69 14.65 -32.92
N TYR A 802 -9.88 14.94 -32.38
CA TYR A 802 -10.63 14.00 -31.56
C TYR A 802 -12.15 14.30 -31.58
N PRO A 803 -13.02 13.32 -31.31
CA PRO A 803 -12.73 11.89 -31.20
C PRO A 803 -12.45 11.26 -32.59
N ASN A 804 -11.50 10.33 -32.66
CA ASN A 804 -11.19 9.58 -33.87
C ASN A 804 -11.02 8.08 -33.50
N PRO A 805 -12.05 7.22 -33.64
CA PRO A 805 -13.23 7.40 -34.48
C PRO A 805 -14.25 8.45 -34.00
N THR A 806 -14.86 9.16 -34.95
CA THR A 806 -15.90 10.18 -34.74
C THR A 806 -17.30 9.59 -34.96
N GLU A 807 -18.29 10.07 -34.20
CA GLU A 807 -19.71 9.71 -34.35
C GLU A 807 -20.58 10.88 -34.84
N THR A 808 -20.50 12.05 -34.20
CA THR A 808 -21.31 13.25 -34.53
C THR A 808 -20.46 14.49 -34.80
N GLU A 809 -19.31 14.61 -34.14
CA GLU A 809 -18.42 15.75 -34.28
C GLU A 809 -16.94 15.36 -34.21
N LEU A 810 -16.09 16.24 -34.74
CA LEU A 810 -14.65 16.13 -34.78
C LEU A 810 -14.04 17.49 -34.43
N SER A 811 -13.43 17.60 -33.26
CA SER A 811 -12.69 18.77 -32.80
C SER A 811 -11.22 18.69 -33.24
N ILE A 812 -10.69 19.82 -33.65
CA ILE A 812 -9.29 20.02 -34.07
C ILE A 812 -8.73 21.13 -33.18
N THR A 813 -7.79 20.79 -32.30
CA THR A 813 -7.12 21.72 -31.38
C THR A 813 -5.67 21.96 -31.80
N SER A 814 -5.14 23.13 -31.48
CA SER A 814 -3.76 23.50 -31.79
C SER A 814 -3.11 24.26 -30.63
N ILE A 815 -1.89 23.85 -30.28
CA ILE A 815 -1.08 24.46 -29.20
C ILE A 815 -0.67 25.89 -29.58
N ASN A 816 -0.50 26.16 -30.87
CA ASN A 816 -0.14 27.47 -31.41
C ASN A 816 -1.30 28.06 -32.23
N THR A 817 -1.52 29.38 -32.17
CA THR A 817 -2.53 30.03 -33.01
C THR A 817 -2.15 29.94 -34.48
N LEU A 818 -2.77 29.00 -35.20
CA LEU A 818 -2.56 28.82 -36.63
C LEU A 818 -3.14 30.00 -37.39
N GLY A 819 -2.39 30.52 -38.37
CA GLY A 819 -2.84 31.59 -39.26
C GLY A 819 -4.00 31.14 -40.17
N ASN A 820 -4.25 31.86 -41.26
CA ASN A 820 -5.32 31.48 -42.18
C ASN A 820 -5.08 30.08 -42.77
N VAL A 821 -5.96 29.14 -42.43
CA VAL A 821 -5.98 27.75 -42.93
C VAL A 821 -7.27 27.43 -43.68
N ASN A 822 -7.17 26.45 -44.55
CA ASN A 822 -8.27 25.74 -45.16
C ASN A 822 -8.29 24.31 -44.62
N ILE A 823 -9.40 23.91 -44.00
CA ILE A 823 -9.61 22.61 -43.37
C ILE A 823 -10.63 21.86 -44.22
N SER A 824 -10.27 20.68 -44.73
CA SER A 824 -11.15 19.84 -45.54
C SER A 824 -11.15 18.38 -45.11
N ILE A 825 -12.29 17.71 -45.25
CA ILE A 825 -12.41 16.26 -45.11
C ILE A 825 -12.63 15.68 -46.50
N VAL A 826 -11.88 14.64 -46.83
CA VAL A 826 -11.83 14.00 -48.14
C VAL A 826 -12.19 12.52 -47.98
N ASP A 827 -13.06 11.97 -48.83
CA ASP A 827 -13.32 10.52 -48.83
C ASP A 827 -12.19 9.72 -49.51
N ILE A 828 -12.19 8.39 -49.36
CA ILE A 828 -11.18 7.50 -49.97
C ILE A 828 -11.06 7.59 -51.50
N ASN A 829 -12.01 8.19 -52.21
CA ASN A 829 -11.96 8.41 -53.65
C ASN A 829 -11.37 9.78 -54.03
N GLY A 830 -10.89 10.55 -53.04
CA GLY A 830 -10.31 11.87 -53.25
C GLY A 830 -11.33 13.01 -53.38
N ARG A 831 -12.62 12.76 -53.09
CA ARG A 831 -13.66 13.79 -53.14
C ARG A 831 -13.75 14.50 -51.79
N ILE A 832 -13.65 15.83 -51.82
CA ILE A 832 -13.90 16.68 -50.65
C ILE A 832 -15.38 16.58 -50.27
N VAL A 833 -15.66 16.21 -49.02
CA VAL A 833 -17.00 16.05 -48.43
C VAL A 833 -17.34 17.14 -47.41
N TYR A 834 -16.33 17.83 -46.88
CA TYR A 834 -16.45 19.00 -46.00
C TYR A 834 -15.28 19.95 -46.24
N GLU A 835 -15.50 21.26 -46.21
CA GLU A 835 -14.44 22.27 -46.36
C GLU A 835 -14.83 23.57 -45.65
N ILE A 836 -13.92 24.12 -44.83
CA ILE A 836 -14.05 25.42 -44.16
C ILE A 836 -12.72 26.17 -44.18
N GLN A 837 -12.80 27.51 -44.23
CA GLN A 837 -11.65 28.37 -43.96
C GLN A 837 -11.75 28.93 -42.54
N LYS A 838 -10.61 28.99 -41.85
CA LYS A 838 -10.49 29.55 -40.50
C LYS A 838 -9.31 30.50 -40.45
N GLU A 839 -9.56 31.69 -39.95
CA GLU A 839 -8.53 32.67 -39.56
C GLU A 839 -8.27 32.50 -38.06
N SER A 840 -7.00 32.40 -37.66
CA SER A 840 -6.56 32.45 -36.25
C SER A 840 -7.37 31.58 -35.28
N PHE A 841 -7.18 30.26 -35.33
CA PHE A 841 -7.86 29.31 -34.43
C PHE A 841 -6.87 28.55 -33.54
N ASN A 842 -7.28 28.30 -32.29
CA ASN A 842 -6.67 27.33 -31.37
C ASN A 842 -7.54 26.07 -31.21
N SER A 843 -8.84 26.16 -31.55
CA SER A 843 -9.76 25.02 -31.60
C SER A 843 -10.87 25.25 -32.62
N VAL A 844 -11.31 24.19 -33.30
CA VAL A 844 -12.45 24.19 -34.21
C VAL A 844 -13.13 22.82 -34.24
N THR A 845 -14.45 22.81 -34.07
CA THR A 845 -15.28 21.59 -34.15
C THR A 845 -16.00 21.52 -35.50
N ILE A 846 -16.06 20.32 -36.06
CA ILE A 846 -16.69 19.96 -37.34
C ILE A 846 -17.85 19.00 -37.08
N ASP A 847 -19.07 19.31 -37.57
CA ASP A 847 -20.20 18.37 -37.63
C ASP A 847 -19.88 17.24 -38.64
N THR A 848 -19.65 16.03 -38.13
CA THR A 848 -19.43 14.80 -38.91
C THR A 848 -20.66 13.91 -38.97
N GLY A 849 -21.75 14.24 -38.25
CA GLY A 849 -22.99 13.45 -38.19
C GLY A 849 -23.69 13.28 -39.53
N ARG A 850 -23.32 14.08 -40.55
CA ARG A 850 -23.80 13.96 -41.94
C ARG A 850 -22.90 13.10 -42.85
N LEU A 851 -21.72 12.69 -42.37
CA LEU A 851 -20.83 11.79 -43.09
C LEU A 851 -21.32 10.35 -42.93
N GLN A 852 -21.20 9.54 -43.98
CA GLN A 852 -21.49 8.11 -43.91
C GLN A 852 -20.38 7.38 -43.16
N SER A 853 -20.71 6.32 -42.42
CA SER A 853 -19.75 5.39 -41.83
C SER A 853 -18.69 4.97 -42.85
N GLY A 854 -17.41 5.10 -42.50
CA GLY A 854 -16.32 4.87 -43.44
C GLY A 854 -15.05 5.66 -43.11
N LEU A 855 -14.10 5.59 -44.05
CA LEU A 855 -12.79 6.20 -43.90
C LEU A 855 -12.70 7.53 -44.65
N TYR A 856 -12.08 8.52 -44.01
CA TYR A 856 -11.84 9.84 -44.56
C TYR A 856 -10.41 10.30 -44.26
N ILE A 857 -9.98 11.35 -44.96
CA ILE A 857 -8.73 12.06 -44.72
C ILE A 857 -9.08 13.50 -44.37
N LEU A 858 -8.79 13.92 -43.14
CA LEU A 858 -8.73 15.33 -42.77
C LEU A 858 -7.46 15.94 -43.36
N ARG A 859 -7.57 17.16 -43.88
CA ARG A 859 -6.48 17.90 -44.51
C ARG A 859 -6.55 19.37 -44.14
N ILE A 860 -5.50 19.90 -43.51
CA ILE A 860 -5.40 21.29 -43.08
C ILE A 860 -4.23 21.94 -43.83
N ILE A 861 -4.50 23.03 -44.55
CA ILE A 861 -3.51 23.72 -45.39
C ILE A 861 -3.52 25.20 -45.04
N GLY A 862 -2.39 25.74 -44.59
CA GLY A 862 -2.16 27.17 -44.41
C GLY A 862 -0.83 27.60 -45.02
N VAL A 863 -0.45 28.86 -44.81
CA VAL A 863 0.78 29.44 -45.39
C VAL A 863 2.05 28.68 -44.97
N ASN A 864 2.09 28.21 -43.71
CA ASN A 864 3.23 27.50 -43.12
C ASN A 864 2.86 26.09 -42.60
N ILE A 865 1.70 25.53 -42.98
CA ILE A 865 1.23 24.23 -42.43
C ILE A 865 0.54 23.38 -43.49
N SER A 866 0.83 22.08 -43.50
CA SER A 866 0.22 21.10 -44.40
C SER A 866 0.04 19.76 -43.67
N TYR A 867 -1.03 19.67 -42.88
CA TYR A 867 -1.36 18.51 -42.06
C TYR A 867 -2.37 17.60 -42.79
N ASN A 868 -2.21 16.28 -42.66
CA ASN A 868 -3.19 15.31 -43.11
C ASN A 868 -3.32 14.18 -42.08
N GLU A 869 -4.54 13.72 -41.83
CA GLU A 869 -4.82 12.67 -40.85
C GLU A 869 -5.95 11.77 -41.32
N LYS A 870 -5.89 10.49 -40.93
CA LYS A 870 -6.88 9.46 -41.23
C LYS A 870 -8.01 9.52 -40.21
N ILE A 871 -9.21 9.92 -40.63
CA ILE A 871 -10.41 9.96 -39.77
C ILE A 871 -11.30 8.74 -40.03
N ILE A 872 -11.76 8.09 -38.96
CA ILE A 872 -12.72 6.99 -39.02
C ILE A 872 -14.09 7.50 -38.56
N LYS A 873 -15.11 7.45 -39.42
CA LYS A 873 -16.51 7.70 -39.04
C LYS A 873 -17.16 6.35 -38.75
N LYS A 874 -17.69 6.16 -37.54
CA LYS A 874 -18.56 5.02 -37.22
C LYS A 874 -19.95 5.20 -37.84
#